data_AF-A0A7M5UTD2-F1
#
_entry.id   AF-A0A7M5UTD2-F1
#
_cell.length_a   1.000
_cell.length_b   1.000
_cell.length_c   1.000
_cell.angle_alpha   90.00
_cell.angle_beta   90.00
_cell.angle_gamma   90.00
#
_symmetry.space_group_name_H-M   'P 1'
#
loop_
_entity.id
_entity.type
_entity.pdbx_description
1 polymer ?
#
loop_
_entity_poly.entity_id
_entity_poly.type
_entity_poly.pdbx_seq_one_letter_code
_entity_poly.pdbx_strand_id
1 'polypeptide(L)'
;MQANFLVFALFVSICALSSGSVYLTDNTGKDGGNPQHCQAKGCTSTFRNGNLFPIGDPRNCFLQDNTLVRMEVLPGTGWDNLRNLDMGMVVWKNYSQCLTSEDGKYLIPDETFVVALKESNVELTSEYFDHWNNYTSTTSTSVNAEAHASIFGAGLGGKFSSEYQSVKKSQYEDKAVTTRVQLRHKFYTVQSQPDMQLHPNFKSRLLDISAHLQSNNTKVAQYLADLIVRDYGTHYITRIDAGAILAKIDHVKSSYAKKDDMDKSKITASASASFPFGGASVSTTHTASKEDIDLYQKNIAVSKIKTYGGPPYRANFTTDQWEDGLLNNLVAIDRSGDPLHFTITPQSLPELPEMLTFHLSEFLEKAIESYYKHNSIKGCTNPNSKDFSFQAILDDHSCGKPYNNFTFGGVYQTCQVLGSHDAVCVANFLQKNPKTNDYRCPTGYEPVMVHKRTSPSKCHRVCHRFWFFSWDCHNECGHAEYSTFWCAASGQVPPNSGYIFGGLYNKLMVNPLTGAANCPPKFYPQNFGPENMYVCISDDYELGSQYSIPFAGFFSCTTGNPLALKKKTALESQLHSDGPQNWPKACPQTYTQHLAAVDENCEINYCVKANSLSAHGLAIVRRPPFRSLPKMNRNITIPLTLINDDTGKVWFKSPMDQKWIMATKSTVMEHLADDISDTATDNIKGRAIYNLKSAMERLTPAEKKEAQISKSTGSNKGDSQPVSNGTAVGITIGVIAILLVIVLMVFAKCQRKKKQKGFTEIGAGGSNGPLDSMQTSHDYQAM
;
A
#
# COMPACT_ATOMS: atom_id res chain seq x y z
N MET A 1 -2.49 -65.34 2.60
CA MET A 1 -3.62 -64.90 1.76
C MET A 1 -3.67 -63.39 1.89
N GLN A 2 -3.22 -62.57 0.92
CA GLN A 2 -3.55 -62.49 -0.51
C GLN A 2 -4.99 -62.05 -0.78
N ALA A 3 -5.15 -61.24 -1.85
CA ALA A 3 -6.33 -60.46 -2.25
C ALA A 3 -6.64 -59.24 -1.33
N ASN A 4 -6.73 -57.99 -1.80
CA ASN A 4 -6.51 -57.47 -3.16
C ASN A 4 -5.81 -56.10 -3.12
N PHE A 5 -4.51 -56.10 -3.44
CA PHE A 5 -3.70 -54.90 -3.70
C PHE A 5 -3.74 -54.56 -5.20
N LEU A 6 -4.94 -54.48 -5.80
CA LEU A 6 -5.10 -54.55 -7.26
C LEU A 6 -6.43 -53.96 -7.80
N VAL A 7 -6.79 -52.72 -7.41
CA VAL A 7 -7.94 -52.00 -8.01
C VAL A 7 -7.63 -50.53 -8.36
N PHE A 8 -6.66 -49.87 -7.70
CA PHE A 8 -6.34 -48.45 -7.97
C PHE A 8 -5.23 -48.20 -9.02
N ALA A 9 -4.77 -49.25 -9.70
CA ALA A 9 -3.68 -49.18 -10.68
C ALA A 9 -4.06 -49.78 -12.04
N LEU A 10 -5.19 -49.35 -12.64
CA LEU A 10 -5.55 -49.69 -14.03
C LEU A 10 -6.64 -48.81 -14.68
N PHE A 11 -6.63 -47.48 -14.46
CA PHE A 11 -7.48 -46.53 -15.21
C PHE A 11 -6.78 -45.22 -15.60
N VAL A 12 -5.47 -45.27 -15.88
CA VAL A 12 -4.71 -44.17 -16.48
C VAL A 12 -3.88 -44.69 -17.67
N SER A 13 -4.57 -45.03 -18.76
CA SER A 13 -4.00 -45.18 -20.11
C SER A 13 -5.11 -45.40 -21.14
N ILE A 14 -5.45 -44.35 -21.90
CA ILE A 14 -5.70 -44.30 -23.35
C ILE A 14 -6.16 -42.87 -23.67
N CYS A 15 -5.28 -42.14 -24.35
CA CYS A 15 -5.50 -41.03 -25.30
C CYS A 15 -4.27 -40.10 -25.31
N ALA A 16 -3.15 -40.66 -25.76
CA ALA A 16 -2.06 -39.85 -26.30
C ALA A 16 -2.28 -39.70 -27.81
N LEU A 17 -2.26 -38.47 -28.32
CA LEU A 17 -1.82 -38.08 -29.67
C LEU A 17 -2.05 -36.58 -29.91
N SER A 18 -1.06 -35.74 -29.59
CA SER A 18 -0.46 -34.76 -30.53
C SER A 18 0.45 -33.76 -29.78
N SER A 19 1.76 -33.87 -30.02
CA SER A 19 2.78 -32.79 -30.10
C SER A 19 2.69 -31.57 -29.15
N GLY A 20 3.71 -31.21 -28.36
CA GLY A 20 5.12 -31.63 -28.34
C GLY A 20 6.05 -30.49 -28.80
N SER A 21 6.67 -29.80 -27.83
CA SER A 21 7.59 -28.67 -28.05
C SER A 21 8.94 -29.11 -28.62
N VAL A 22 9.52 -28.33 -29.54
CA VAL A 22 10.98 -28.30 -29.79
C VAL A 22 11.45 -26.87 -30.08
N TYR A 23 12.66 -26.59 -29.62
CA TYR A 23 13.48 -25.40 -29.87
C TYR A 23 13.68 -25.10 -31.37
N LEU A 24 13.98 -23.83 -31.69
CA LEU A 24 14.68 -23.46 -32.91
C LEU A 24 16.04 -22.86 -32.55
N THR A 25 17.09 -23.65 -32.78
CA THR A 25 18.46 -23.15 -32.98
C THR A 25 18.66 -22.76 -34.44
N ASP A 26 19.57 -21.81 -34.64
CA ASP A 26 19.99 -21.26 -35.93
C ASP A 26 20.43 -22.33 -36.94
N ASN A 27 20.15 -22.10 -38.24
CA ASN A 27 21.01 -22.66 -39.28
C ASN A 27 20.91 -21.88 -40.61
N THR A 28 22.08 -21.74 -41.23
CA THR A 28 22.28 -21.00 -42.49
C THR A 28 21.88 -21.82 -43.72
N GLY A 29 21.40 -21.16 -44.78
CA GLY A 29 21.06 -21.81 -46.04
C GLY A 29 20.78 -20.80 -47.15
N LYS A 30 21.78 -20.55 -48.01
CA LYS A 30 21.55 -19.90 -49.31
C LYS A 30 20.84 -20.92 -50.22
N ASP A 31 19.89 -20.45 -51.03
CA ASP A 31 19.96 -20.65 -52.48
C ASP A 31 19.01 -19.69 -53.22
N GLY A 32 19.38 -19.33 -54.45
CA GLY A 32 18.79 -18.21 -55.19
C GLY A 32 17.70 -18.60 -56.19
N GLY A 33 16.78 -17.67 -56.45
CA GLY A 33 15.72 -17.81 -57.46
C GLY A 33 14.93 -16.52 -57.67
N ASN A 34 15.45 -15.62 -58.51
CA ASN A 34 14.84 -14.33 -58.87
C ASN A 34 14.14 -14.46 -60.26
N PRO A 35 13.36 -13.47 -60.74
CA PRO A 35 12.05 -12.98 -60.27
C PRO A 35 10.91 -13.19 -61.29
N GLN A 36 9.65 -12.98 -60.87
CA GLN A 36 8.58 -12.57 -61.79
C GLN A 36 7.86 -11.29 -61.34
N HIS A 37 8.43 -10.17 -61.77
CA HIS A 37 7.74 -9.08 -62.49
C HIS A 37 6.28 -8.76 -62.14
N CYS A 38 6.07 -7.84 -61.18
CA CYS A 38 4.90 -6.95 -61.19
C CYS A 38 5.32 -5.54 -61.69
N GLN A 39 5.18 -5.30 -62.99
CA GLN A 39 5.16 -3.94 -63.54
C GLN A 39 3.71 -3.46 -63.64
N ALA A 40 3.29 -2.59 -62.72
CA ALA A 40 2.13 -1.72 -62.88
C ALA A 40 2.48 -0.33 -62.36
N LYS A 41 2.30 0.70 -63.20
CA LYS A 41 2.61 2.09 -62.89
C LYS A 41 1.67 2.59 -61.77
N GLY A 42 2.22 3.06 -60.65
CA GLY A 42 1.41 3.68 -59.58
C GLY A 42 2.07 3.80 -58.20
N CYS A 43 3.03 2.94 -57.87
CA CYS A 43 3.65 2.94 -56.54
C CYS A 43 4.88 3.88 -56.42
N THR A 44 4.68 5.19 -56.54
CA THR A 44 5.60 6.17 -55.94
C THR A 44 5.25 6.36 -54.46
N SER A 45 5.49 5.33 -53.65
CA SER A 45 5.60 5.53 -52.20
C SER A 45 7.06 5.79 -51.86
N THR A 46 7.39 7.07 -51.68
CA THR A 46 8.65 7.49 -51.06
C THR A 46 8.64 7.13 -49.58
N PHE A 47 8.83 5.86 -49.23
CA PHE A 47 9.22 5.45 -47.89
C PHE A 47 10.71 5.80 -47.66
N ARG A 48 10.98 7.09 -47.52
CA ARG A 48 12.11 7.60 -46.74
C ARG A 48 11.53 8.26 -45.50
N ASN A 49 12.05 7.87 -44.34
CA ASN A 49 11.72 8.36 -43.00
C ASN A 49 10.30 8.02 -42.50
N GLY A 50 10.21 6.92 -41.76
CA GLY A 50 9.05 6.58 -40.93
C GLY A 50 9.47 5.51 -39.92
N ASN A 51 9.33 5.80 -38.62
CA ASN A 51 9.76 4.91 -37.54
C ASN A 51 9.02 3.57 -37.61
N LEU A 52 9.76 2.45 -37.58
CA LEU A 52 9.17 1.11 -37.62
C LEU A 52 8.46 0.74 -36.30
N PHE A 53 8.83 1.41 -35.21
CA PHE A 53 8.29 1.20 -33.87
C PHE A 53 7.69 2.51 -33.33
N PRO A 54 6.82 2.46 -32.30
CA PRO A 54 6.25 3.66 -31.68
C PRO A 54 7.31 4.70 -31.29
N ILE A 55 6.94 5.99 -31.33
CA ILE A 55 7.85 7.07 -30.93
C ILE A 55 8.28 6.84 -29.47
N GLY A 56 9.59 6.92 -29.22
CA GLY A 56 10.19 6.62 -27.93
C GLY A 56 10.59 5.16 -27.69
N ASP A 57 10.29 4.25 -28.62
CA ASP A 57 10.79 2.87 -28.56
C ASP A 57 12.29 2.81 -28.89
N PRO A 58 13.16 2.25 -28.01
CA PRO A 58 14.61 2.22 -28.21
C PRO A 58 15.03 1.46 -29.48
N ARG A 59 14.18 0.59 -30.04
CA ARG A 59 14.46 -0.10 -31.30
C ARG A 59 14.59 0.84 -32.49
N ASN A 60 13.97 2.02 -32.45
CA ASN A 60 14.17 3.04 -33.49
C ASN A 60 15.61 3.61 -33.49
N CYS A 61 16.35 3.50 -32.37
CA CYS A 61 17.74 3.92 -32.27
C CYS A 61 18.70 2.85 -32.81
N PHE A 62 18.44 1.56 -32.55
CA PHE A 62 19.27 0.47 -33.09
C PHE A 62 19.22 0.36 -34.62
N LEU A 63 18.11 0.79 -35.24
CA LEU A 63 18.02 0.92 -36.70
C LEU A 63 19.01 1.95 -37.29
N GLN A 64 19.58 2.83 -36.46
CA GLN A 64 20.59 3.82 -36.85
C GLN A 64 22.00 3.34 -36.47
N ASP A 65 22.15 2.72 -35.29
CA ASP A 65 23.41 2.11 -34.85
C ASP A 65 23.16 0.80 -34.07
N ASN A 66 23.54 -0.33 -34.69
CA ASN A 66 23.44 -1.67 -34.11
C ASN A 66 24.54 -1.99 -33.08
N THR A 67 25.49 -1.09 -32.83
CA THR A 67 26.58 -1.29 -31.83
C THR A 67 26.22 -0.80 -30.44
N LEU A 68 25.18 0.02 -30.30
CA LEU A 68 24.73 0.57 -29.02
C LEU A 68 24.12 -0.50 -28.12
N VAL A 69 24.62 -0.60 -26.88
CA VAL A 69 24.02 -1.42 -25.82
C VAL A 69 23.05 -0.54 -25.02
N ARG A 70 21.86 -1.04 -24.66
CA ARG A 70 20.95 -0.28 -23.79
C ARG A 70 21.45 -0.33 -22.35
N MET A 71 21.48 0.80 -21.65
CA MET A 71 21.72 0.80 -20.21
C MET A 71 20.59 0.03 -19.51
N GLU A 72 20.91 -1.07 -18.83
CA GLU A 72 19.91 -1.88 -18.11
C GLU A 72 19.64 -1.33 -16.71
N VAL A 73 20.67 -0.71 -16.10
CA VAL A 73 20.61 -0.15 -14.75
C VAL A 73 20.10 1.29 -14.83
N LEU A 74 18.78 1.45 -14.67
CA LEU A 74 18.09 2.73 -14.86
C LEU A 74 17.13 3.06 -13.70
N PRO A 75 17.11 4.31 -13.20
CA PRO A 75 16.16 4.79 -12.20
C PRO A 75 14.71 4.82 -12.73
N GLY A 76 13.78 5.32 -11.93
CA GLY A 76 12.36 5.44 -12.25
C GLY A 76 11.52 4.20 -11.91
N THR A 77 12.13 3.18 -11.28
CA THR A 77 11.41 2.04 -10.67
C THR A 77 10.86 2.42 -9.30
N GLY A 78 9.69 1.90 -8.95
CA GLY A 78 9.22 1.89 -7.57
C GLY A 78 10.06 0.95 -6.70
N TRP A 79 10.08 1.17 -5.40
CA TRP A 79 10.94 0.45 -4.45
C TRP A 79 10.21 0.16 -3.13
N ASP A 80 10.20 -1.11 -2.71
CA ASP A 80 9.76 -1.50 -1.38
C ASP A 80 10.95 -1.48 -0.40
N ASN A 81 11.04 -0.39 0.35
CA ASN A 81 12.18 -0.14 1.23
C ASN A 81 12.15 -0.96 2.54
N LEU A 82 11.06 -1.71 2.84
CA LEU A 82 11.09 -2.70 3.93
C LEU A 82 11.75 -4.01 3.48
N ARG A 83 11.49 -4.41 2.23
CA ARG A 83 11.92 -5.70 1.66
C ARG A 83 13.19 -5.61 0.82
N ASN A 84 13.65 -4.41 0.46
CA ASN A 84 14.69 -4.15 -0.54
C ASN A 84 14.38 -4.82 -1.90
N LEU A 85 13.22 -4.49 -2.47
CA LEU A 85 12.77 -5.05 -3.75
C LEU A 85 12.34 -3.95 -4.72
N ASP A 86 12.79 -4.06 -5.97
CA ASP A 86 12.28 -3.28 -7.09
C ASP A 86 10.82 -3.67 -7.40
N MET A 87 10.00 -2.67 -7.74
CA MET A 87 8.55 -2.75 -7.89
C MET A 87 8.12 -2.22 -9.27
N GLY A 88 6.84 -1.87 -9.47
CA GLY A 88 6.35 -1.36 -10.75
C GLY A 88 7.07 -0.10 -11.25
N MET A 89 7.11 0.09 -12.57
CA MET A 89 7.64 1.30 -13.22
C MET A 89 6.80 2.53 -12.85
N VAL A 90 7.42 3.49 -12.16
CA VAL A 90 6.79 4.75 -11.71
C VAL A 90 6.94 5.83 -12.78
N VAL A 91 8.10 5.85 -13.43
CA VAL A 91 8.51 6.85 -14.41
C VAL A 91 8.57 6.25 -15.83
N TRP A 92 8.24 7.04 -16.84
CA TRP A 92 8.30 6.67 -18.25
C TRP A 92 9.75 6.72 -18.79
N LYS A 93 10.09 5.80 -19.69
CA LYS A 93 11.42 5.71 -20.32
C LYS A 93 11.28 5.97 -21.82
N ASN A 94 11.34 7.24 -22.20
CA ASN A 94 11.35 7.69 -23.60
C ASN A 94 12.77 7.61 -24.18
N TYR A 95 12.91 7.15 -25.42
CA TYR A 95 14.18 7.11 -26.18
C TYR A 95 14.05 7.86 -27.51
N SER A 96 13.20 8.89 -27.58
CA SER A 96 12.89 9.59 -28.83
C SER A 96 14.05 10.40 -29.40
N GLN A 97 15.02 10.78 -28.56
CA GLN A 97 16.22 11.52 -28.97
C GLN A 97 17.45 10.62 -29.17
N CYS A 98 17.33 9.31 -28.90
CA CYS A 98 18.41 8.33 -29.00
C CYS A 98 19.72 8.74 -28.28
N LEU A 99 19.59 9.35 -27.09
CA LEU A 99 20.72 9.82 -26.31
C LEU A 99 21.65 8.67 -25.87
N THR A 100 22.94 8.96 -25.79
CA THR A 100 23.94 8.03 -25.27
C THR A 100 24.64 8.59 -24.03
N SER A 101 25.29 7.72 -23.26
CA SER A 101 26.27 8.13 -22.25
C SER A 101 27.42 8.91 -22.90
N GLU A 102 28.08 9.80 -22.14
CA GLU A 102 29.17 10.65 -22.66
C GLU A 102 30.38 9.85 -23.22
N ASP A 103 30.54 8.59 -22.80
CA ASP A 103 31.55 7.67 -23.32
C ASP A 103 31.08 6.87 -24.56
N GLY A 104 29.88 7.14 -25.07
CA GLY A 104 29.30 6.56 -26.29
C GLY A 104 28.88 5.09 -26.17
N LYS A 105 29.00 4.46 -25.00
CA LYS A 105 28.78 3.01 -24.85
C LYS A 105 27.32 2.60 -24.72
N TYR A 106 26.52 3.45 -24.06
CA TYR A 106 25.18 3.07 -23.63
C TYR A 106 24.09 3.98 -24.17
N LEU A 107 23.04 3.41 -24.75
CA LEU A 107 21.78 4.10 -25.04
C LEU A 107 21.01 4.36 -23.74
N ILE A 108 20.62 5.61 -23.49
CA ILE A 108 19.97 6.09 -22.27
C ILE A 108 18.63 6.79 -22.58
N PRO A 109 17.66 6.80 -21.65
CA PRO A 109 16.42 7.56 -21.82
C PRO A 109 16.64 9.07 -21.93
N ASP A 110 15.75 9.74 -22.67
CA ASP A 110 15.78 11.18 -22.94
C ASP A 110 15.82 12.07 -21.67
N GLU A 111 15.20 11.61 -20.58
CA GLU A 111 15.09 12.34 -19.30
C GLU A 111 16.00 11.73 -18.21
N THR A 112 17.11 11.09 -18.61
CA THR A 112 18.09 10.46 -17.72
C THR A 112 19.50 10.94 -18.08
N PHE A 113 20.35 11.17 -17.07
CA PHE A 113 21.77 11.44 -17.30
C PHE A 113 22.66 10.41 -16.60
N VAL A 114 23.84 10.20 -17.17
CA VAL A 114 24.82 9.19 -16.71
C VAL A 114 26.16 9.86 -16.51
N VAL A 115 26.66 9.84 -15.27
CA VAL A 115 28.02 10.25 -14.93
C VAL A 115 28.92 9.03 -15.00
N ALA A 116 29.82 9.00 -15.98
CA ALA A 116 30.83 7.96 -16.14
C ALA A 116 31.97 8.19 -15.15
N LEU A 117 32.06 7.33 -14.13
CA LEU A 117 33.12 7.37 -13.14
C LEU A 117 34.33 6.61 -13.70
N LYS A 118 35.26 7.35 -14.29
CA LYS A 118 36.49 6.83 -14.89
C LYS A 118 37.56 6.49 -13.83
N GLU A 119 37.12 6.16 -12.62
CA GLU A 119 37.95 5.85 -11.46
C GLU A 119 37.75 4.37 -11.07
N SER A 120 38.81 3.57 -11.21
CA SER A 120 38.81 2.17 -10.75
C SER A 120 39.05 2.10 -9.24
N ASN A 121 38.20 2.76 -8.45
CA ASN A 121 38.27 2.73 -6.99
C ASN A 121 37.74 1.38 -6.49
N VAL A 122 38.67 0.45 -6.29
CA VAL A 122 38.39 -0.87 -5.73
C VAL A 122 38.23 -0.76 -4.22
N GLU A 123 36.99 -0.64 -3.75
CA GLU A 123 36.68 -0.59 -2.32
C GLU A 123 36.72 -2.00 -1.70
N LEU A 124 37.94 -2.52 -1.44
CA LEU A 124 38.12 -3.73 -0.64
C LEU A 124 37.89 -3.40 0.84
N THR A 125 36.67 -3.63 1.32
CA THR A 125 36.24 -3.32 2.69
C THR A 125 35.99 -4.60 3.49
N SER A 126 36.39 -4.59 4.77
CA SER A 126 36.13 -5.67 5.72
C SER A 126 35.41 -5.13 6.95
N GLU A 127 34.11 -5.44 7.03
CA GLU A 127 33.21 -4.97 8.07
C GLU A 127 32.94 -6.08 9.10
N TYR A 128 32.69 -5.67 10.34
CA TYR A 128 32.36 -6.54 11.46
C TYR A 128 31.03 -6.11 12.09
N PHE A 129 30.07 -7.02 12.12
CA PHE A 129 28.73 -6.82 12.68
C PHE A 129 28.54 -7.74 13.88
N ASP A 130 28.63 -7.18 15.09
CA ASP A 130 28.32 -7.86 16.36
C ASP A 130 26.83 -8.13 16.55
N HIS A 131 25.97 -7.32 15.92
CA HIS A 131 24.52 -7.45 16.03
C HIS A 131 23.83 -7.12 14.70
N TRP A 132 22.84 -7.92 14.32
CA TRP A 132 22.11 -7.79 13.05
C TRP A 132 21.44 -6.42 12.89
N ASN A 133 21.03 -5.75 13.98
CA ASN A 133 20.47 -4.40 13.92
C ASN A 133 21.41 -3.41 13.21
N ASN A 134 22.73 -3.60 13.36
CA ASN A 134 23.80 -2.76 12.81
C ASN A 134 24.17 -3.15 11.37
N TYR A 135 23.57 -4.21 10.82
CA TYR A 135 23.88 -4.69 9.46
C TYR A 135 23.35 -3.74 8.39
N THR A 136 24.24 -3.27 7.52
CA THR A 136 23.93 -2.43 6.35
C THR A 136 23.71 -3.28 5.11
N SER A 137 22.74 -2.94 4.26
CA SER A 137 22.47 -3.67 3.01
C SER A 137 23.70 -3.67 2.10
N THR A 138 23.91 -4.75 1.33
CA THR A 138 25.02 -4.76 0.36
C THR A 138 24.73 -3.91 -0.89
N THR A 139 23.45 -3.72 -1.29
CA THR A 139 23.06 -3.10 -2.58
C THR A 139 22.04 -1.96 -2.50
N SER A 140 21.73 -1.49 -1.29
CA SER A 140 20.70 -0.47 -1.04
C SER A 140 20.93 0.27 0.28
N THR A 141 22.19 0.66 0.56
CA THR A 141 22.54 1.37 1.79
C THR A 141 21.90 2.75 1.82
N SER A 142 22.02 3.52 0.74
CA SER A 142 21.61 4.93 0.74
C SER A 142 20.10 5.11 0.93
N VAL A 143 19.26 4.41 0.14
CA VAL A 143 17.79 4.43 0.28
C VAL A 143 17.29 3.90 1.63
N ASN A 144 18.06 3.03 2.31
CA ASN A 144 17.73 2.57 3.67
C ASN A 144 18.15 3.53 4.78
N ALA A 145 19.11 4.43 4.52
CA ALA A 145 19.64 5.41 5.47
C ALA A 145 19.05 6.81 5.30
N GLU A 146 18.20 7.03 4.28
CA GLU A 146 17.66 8.32 3.89
C GLU A 146 16.85 9.01 4.99
N ALA A 147 16.93 10.35 5.06
CA ALA A 147 16.30 11.14 6.12
C ALA A 147 14.78 10.94 6.22
N HIS A 148 14.10 10.63 5.11
CA HIS A 148 12.66 10.34 5.10
C HIS A 148 12.29 9.04 5.84
N ALA A 149 13.24 8.14 6.10
CA ALA A 149 13.04 7.02 7.01
C ALA A 149 12.70 7.48 8.43
N SER A 150 13.06 8.71 8.84
CA SER A 150 12.63 9.28 10.12
C SER A 150 11.12 9.58 10.20
N ILE A 151 10.49 9.89 9.06
CA ILE A 151 9.05 10.17 8.95
C ILE A 151 8.27 8.85 9.09
N PHE A 152 8.68 7.81 8.35
CA PHE A 152 7.96 6.53 8.30
C PHE A 152 8.39 5.50 9.37
N GLY A 153 9.45 5.79 10.13
CA GLY A 153 9.91 4.95 11.24
C GLY A 153 11.40 4.61 11.12
N ALA A 154 12.23 5.37 11.84
CA ALA A 154 13.69 5.26 11.77
C ALA A 154 14.17 3.82 12.04
N GLY A 155 15.07 3.33 11.19
CA GLY A 155 15.69 2.00 11.34
C GLY A 155 14.87 0.82 10.82
N LEU A 156 13.72 1.03 10.15
CA LEU A 156 12.93 -0.05 9.53
C LEU A 156 13.39 -0.45 8.11
N GLY A 157 14.24 0.36 7.47
CA GLY A 157 14.79 0.09 6.14
C GLY A 157 15.46 -1.29 6.04
N GLY A 158 15.06 -2.07 5.03
CA GLY A 158 15.64 -3.36 4.67
C GLY A 158 15.43 -4.49 5.69
N LYS A 159 14.71 -4.26 6.80
CA LYS A 159 14.57 -5.21 7.91
C LYS A 159 13.70 -6.44 7.59
N PHE A 160 13.05 -6.47 6.44
CA PHE A 160 12.36 -7.65 5.87
C PHE A 160 13.05 -8.19 4.61
N SER A 161 14.23 -7.67 4.24
CA SER A 161 15.02 -8.21 3.12
C SER A 161 15.57 -9.61 3.43
N SER A 162 15.71 -10.43 2.39
CA SER A 162 16.28 -11.79 2.51
C SER A 162 17.71 -11.78 3.05
N GLU A 163 18.48 -10.73 2.76
CA GLU A 163 19.82 -10.53 3.28
C GLU A 163 19.81 -10.29 4.80
N TYR A 164 19.04 -9.31 5.28
CA TYR A 164 18.91 -9.03 6.71
C TYR A 164 18.34 -10.23 7.48
N GLN A 165 17.31 -10.88 6.94
CA GLN A 165 16.72 -12.08 7.52
C GLN A 165 17.74 -13.23 7.62
N SER A 166 18.56 -13.46 6.59
CA SER A 166 19.66 -14.44 6.67
C SER A 166 20.67 -14.09 7.75
N VAL A 167 21.08 -12.82 7.86
CA VAL A 167 22.07 -12.40 8.86
C VAL A 167 21.52 -12.57 10.27
N LYS A 168 20.30 -12.10 10.52
CA LYS A 168 19.63 -12.24 11.82
C LYS A 168 19.43 -13.70 12.22
N LYS A 169 19.07 -14.56 11.26
CA LYS A 169 18.95 -16.01 11.47
C LYS A 169 20.28 -16.64 11.89
N SER A 170 21.34 -16.46 11.09
CA SER A 170 22.65 -17.06 11.39
C SER A 170 23.26 -16.54 12.69
N GLN A 171 23.16 -15.24 12.99
CA GLN A 171 23.68 -14.71 14.26
C GLN A 171 22.97 -15.32 15.48
N TYR A 172 21.66 -15.55 15.40
CA TYR A 172 20.88 -16.13 16.48
C TYR A 172 21.05 -17.66 16.60
N GLU A 173 20.83 -18.40 15.52
CA GLU A 173 20.82 -19.87 15.52
C GLU A 173 22.24 -20.46 15.64
N ASP A 174 23.19 -19.96 14.84
CA ASP A 174 24.59 -20.41 14.84
C ASP A 174 25.42 -19.78 15.99
N LYS A 175 24.79 -18.89 16.80
CA LYS A 175 25.42 -18.08 17.84
C LYS A 175 26.65 -17.34 17.32
N ALA A 176 26.51 -16.72 16.15
CA ALA A 176 27.60 -16.12 15.38
C ALA A 176 27.58 -14.59 15.40
N VAL A 177 28.73 -13.99 15.14
CA VAL A 177 28.87 -12.61 14.63
C VAL A 177 29.08 -12.67 13.12
N THR A 178 28.87 -11.57 12.40
CA THR A 178 28.98 -11.57 10.93
C THR A 178 30.13 -10.67 10.48
N THR A 179 31.00 -11.18 9.61
CA THR A 179 31.94 -10.36 8.84
C THR A 179 31.48 -10.29 7.38
N ARG A 180 31.70 -9.14 6.75
CA ARG A 180 31.55 -8.97 5.29
C ARG A 180 32.87 -8.47 4.75
N VAL A 181 33.49 -9.23 3.85
CA VAL A 181 34.55 -8.74 2.98
C VAL A 181 33.93 -8.54 1.61
N GLN A 182 34.08 -7.36 1.02
CA GLN A 182 33.52 -7.07 -0.30
C GLN A 182 34.51 -6.33 -1.17
N LEU A 183 34.50 -6.68 -2.45
CA LEU A 183 35.17 -6.02 -3.55
C LEU A 183 34.06 -5.28 -4.34
N ARG A 184 34.05 -3.95 -4.33
CA ARG A 184 33.03 -3.13 -4.99
C ARG A 184 33.69 -2.31 -6.12
N HIS A 185 33.12 -2.41 -7.32
CA HIS A 185 33.46 -1.59 -8.49
C HIS A 185 32.26 -0.73 -8.87
N LYS A 186 32.46 0.58 -9.00
CA LYS A 186 31.41 1.54 -9.36
C LYS A 186 31.78 2.28 -10.65
N PHE A 187 31.16 1.92 -11.77
CA PHE A 187 31.50 2.47 -13.09
C PHE A 187 30.66 3.70 -13.46
N TYR A 188 29.39 3.76 -13.05
CA TYR A 188 28.49 4.83 -13.43
C TYR A 188 27.62 5.27 -12.26
N THR A 189 27.23 6.54 -12.26
CA THR A 189 26.09 7.04 -11.48
C THR A 189 25.01 7.47 -12.45
N VAL A 190 23.84 6.84 -12.39
CA VAL A 190 22.69 7.08 -13.27
C VAL A 190 21.63 7.83 -12.49
N GLN A 191 21.12 8.94 -13.03
CA GLN A 191 20.18 9.83 -12.34
C GLN A 191 19.01 10.24 -13.22
N SER A 192 17.84 10.28 -12.60
CA SER A 192 16.62 10.89 -13.13
C SER A 192 16.72 12.41 -13.15
N GLN A 193 16.12 13.05 -14.16
CA GLN A 193 15.87 14.50 -14.11
C GLN A 193 14.72 14.81 -13.12
N PRO A 194 14.63 16.04 -12.57
CA PRO A 194 13.60 16.37 -11.57
C PRO A 194 12.14 16.27 -12.04
N ASP A 195 11.87 16.56 -13.32
CA ASP A 195 10.51 16.69 -13.88
C ASP A 195 10.09 15.51 -14.78
N MET A 196 10.55 14.29 -14.47
CA MET A 196 10.30 13.14 -15.36
C MET A 196 8.81 12.76 -15.50
N GLN A 197 8.43 12.37 -16.71
CA GLN A 197 7.05 11.97 -17.02
C GLN A 197 6.65 10.67 -16.30
N LEU A 198 5.51 10.67 -15.60
CA LEU A 198 4.98 9.47 -14.94
C LEU A 198 4.62 8.38 -15.95
N HIS A 199 4.90 7.13 -15.60
CA HIS A 199 4.53 5.98 -16.41
C HIS A 199 2.99 5.93 -16.57
N PRO A 200 2.43 5.77 -17.79
CA PRO A 200 0.98 5.90 -18.03
C PRO A 200 0.10 5.05 -17.11
N ASN A 201 0.49 3.81 -16.82
CA ASN A 201 -0.25 2.93 -15.91
C ASN A 201 -0.24 3.40 -14.46
N PHE A 202 0.87 4.00 -13.99
CA PHE A 202 0.96 4.57 -12.63
C PHE A 202 0.09 5.83 -12.55
N LYS A 203 0.27 6.74 -13.50
CA LYS A 203 -0.53 7.96 -13.65
C LYS A 203 -2.03 7.69 -13.71
N SER A 204 -2.47 6.72 -14.52
CA SER A 204 -3.90 6.37 -14.63
C SER A 204 -4.50 5.89 -13.29
N ARG A 205 -3.72 5.20 -12.45
CA ARG A 205 -4.18 4.75 -11.13
C ARG A 205 -4.20 5.89 -10.10
N LEU A 206 -3.31 6.88 -10.21
CA LEU A 206 -3.39 8.11 -9.43
C LEU A 206 -4.65 8.91 -9.79
N LEU A 207 -4.96 9.05 -11.09
CA LEU A 207 -6.19 9.70 -11.55
C LEU A 207 -7.46 8.97 -11.09
N ASP A 208 -7.44 7.63 -11.02
CA ASP A 208 -8.54 6.85 -10.42
C ASP A 208 -8.76 7.19 -8.94
N ILE A 209 -7.69 7.33 -8.16
CA ILE A 209 -7.78 7.76 -6.75
C ILE A 209 -8.34 9.18 -6.67
N SER A 210 -7.83 10.12 -7.47
CA SER A 210 -8.31 11.50 -7.52
C SER A 210 -9.78 11.63 -7.88
N ALA A 211 -10.27 10.86 -8.86
CA ALA A 211 -11.68 10.85 -9.23
C ALA A 211 -12.57 10.35 -8.07
N HIS A 212 -12.08 9.36 -7.30
CA HIS A 212 -12.74 8.93 -6.07
C HIS A 212 -12.68 9.99 -4.96
N LEU A 213 -11.57 10.72 -4.79
CA LEU A 213 -11.46 11.82 -3.82
C LEU A 213 -12.40 12.99 -4.17
N GLN A 214 -12.41 13.44 -5.44
CA GLN A 214 -13.32 14.50 -5.92
C GLN A 214 -14.81 14.12 -5.78
N SER A 215 -15.11 12.81 -5.83
CA SER A 215 -16.47 12.28 -5.63
C SER A 215 -16.79 11.88 -4.18
N ASN A 216 -15.94 12.25 -3.20
CA ASN A 216 -16.07 11.91 -1.77
C ASN A 216 -16.20 10.39 -1.49
N ASN A 217 -15.63 9.55 -2.37
CA ASN A 217 -15.60 8.09 -2.26
C ASN A 217 -14.35 7.61 -1.48
N THR A 218 -14.03 8.28 -0.37
CA THR A 218 -12.74 8.14 0.36
C THR A 218 -12.40 6.70 0.74
N LYS A 219 -13.40 5.87 1.09
CA LYS A 219 -13.20 4.45 1.41
C LYS A 219 -12.63 3.63 0.24
N VAL A 220 -13.02 3.95 -1.00
CA VAL A 220 -12.49 3.28 -2.21
C VAL A 220 -11.12 3.86 -2.58
N ALA A 221 -10.97 5.18 -2.50
CA ALA A 221 -9.67 5.83 -2.68
C ALA A 221 -8.60 5.23 -1.76
N GLN A 222 -8.90 5.01 -0.47
CA GLN A 222 -7.96 4.40 0.49
C GLN A 222 -7.55 2.97 0.10
N TYR A 223 -8.50 2.16 -0.38
CA TYR A 223 -8.19 0.82 -0.87
C TYR A 223 -7.31 0.87 -2.14
N LEU A 224 -7.56 1.82 -3.05
CA LEU A 224 -6.72 2.01 -4.24
C LEU A 224 -5.31 2.53 -3.90
N ALA A 225 -5.16 3.40 -2.89
CA ALA A 225 -3.87 3.86 -2.38
C ALA A 225 -3.08 2.74 -1.70
N ASP A 226 -3.72 1.92 -0.86
CA ASP A 226 -3.14 0.67 -0.33
C ASP A 226 -2.58 -0.22 -1.48
N LEU A 227 -3.31 -0.32 -2.60
CA LEU A 227 -2.85 -1.06 -3.79
C LEU A 227 -1.70 -0.37 -4.55
N ILE A 228 -1.59 0.97 -4.53
CA ILE A 228 -0.41 1.66 -5.08
C ILE A 228 0.83 1.24 -4.31
N VAL A 229 0.79 1.33 -2.97
CA VAL A 229 1.92 0.93 -2.11
C VAL A 229 2.27 -0.55 -2.29
N ARG A 230 1.26 -1.42 -2.48
CA ARG A 230 1.48 -2.86 -2.74
C ARG A 230 2.24 -3.14 -4.04
N ASP A 231 2.01 -2.35 -5.08
CA ASP A 231 2.43 -2.64 -6.47
C ASP A 231 3.63 -1.81 -6.93
N TYR A 232 3.79 -0.59 -6.39
CA TYR A 232 4.87 0.36 -6.69
C TYR A 232 5.81 0.59 -5.50
N GLY A 233 5.50 0.08 -4.31
CA GLY A 233 6.36 0.21 -3.13
C GLY A 233 6.14 1.52 -2.37
N THR A 234 7.14 1.92 -1.60
CA THR A 234 7.09 3.09 -0.69
C THR A 234 7.93 4.25 -1.17
N HIS A 235 8.94 4.00 -2.00
CA HIS A 235 9.85 4.98 -2.58
C HIS A 235 9.89 4.78 -4.11
N TYR A 236 10.49 5.71 -4.83
CA TYR A 236 10.87 5.52 -6.24
C TYR A 236 12.34 5.89 -6.40
N ILE A 237 13.09 5.10 -7.17
CA ILE A 237 14.53 5.26 -7.29
C ILE A 237 14.83 6.44 -8.23
N THR A 238 15.43 7.51 -7.71
CA THR A 238 15.88 8.68 -8.48
C THR A 238 17.34 8.59 -8.90
N ARG A 239 18.15 7.82 -8.17
CA ARG A 239 19.58 7.60 -8.46
C ARG A 239 19.97 6.14 -8.26
N ILE A 240 20.79 5.62 -9.18
CA ILE A 240 21.43 4.32 -9.05
C ILE A 240 22.94 4.47 -9.25
N ASP A 241 23.70 3.86 -8.35
CA ASP A 241 25.12 3.60 -8.55
C ASP A 241 25.23 2.24 -9.28
N ALA A 242 25.70 2.25 -10.54
CA ALA A 242 25.78 1.08 -11.40
C ALA A 242 27.21 0.51 -11.42
N GLY A 243 27.32 -0.80 -11.21
CA GLY A 243 28.60 -1.43 -10.94
C GLY A 243 28.51 -2.94 -10.71
N ALA A 244 29.47 -3.49 -9.99
CA ALA A 244 29.43 -4.87 -9.52
C ALA A 244 30.02 -5.01 -8.10
N ILE A 245 29.57 -6.03 -7.37
CA ILE A 245 30.09 -6.37 -6.03
C ILE A 245 30.36 -7.87 -5.94
N LEU A 246 31.56 -8.25 -5.51
CA LEU A 246 31.91 -9.60 -5.11
C LEU A 246 32.11 -9.62 -3.59
N ALA A 247 31.18 -10.23 -2.86
CA ALA A 247 31.15 -10.21 -1.39
C ALA A 247 31.24 -11.62 -0.80
N LYS A 248 32.08 -11.78 0.23
CA LYS A 248 32.12 -12.94 1.13
C LYS A 248 31.54 -12.53 2.48
N ILE A 249 30.51 -13.24 2.91
CA ILE A 249 29.84 -13.04 4.20
C ILE A 249 30.10 -14.31 5.03
N ASP A 250 30.92 -14.18 6.06
CA ASP A 250 31.20 -15.25 7.01
C ASP A 250 30.43 -15.01 8.32
N HIS A 251 29.78 -16.05 8.83
CA HIS A 251 29.18 -16.07 10.16
C HIS A 251 30.14 -16.84 11.08
N VAL A 252 30.80 -16.13 11.99
CA VAL A 252 31.90 -16.62 12.81
C VAL A 252 31.41 -16.81 14.26
N LYS A 253 31.73 -17.94 14.89
CA LYS A 253 31.24 -18.28 16.24
C LYS A 253 31.54 -17.18 17.26
N SER A 254 30.51 -16.73 18.01
CA SER A 254 30.67 -15.71 19.05
C SER A 254 31.62 -16.12 20.17
N SER A 255 31.78 -17.42 20.42
CA SER A 255 32.74 -17.95 21.41
C SER A 255 34.21 -17.80 20.99
N TYR A 256 34.46 -17.54 19.72
CA TYR A 256 35.77 -17.14 19.20
C TYR A 256 35.87 -15.60 19.25
N ALA A 257 34.91 -14.89 18.65
CA ALA A 257 34.90 -13.42 18.58
C ALA A 257 34.83 -12.67 19.93
N LYS A 258 34.52 -13.33 21.05
CA LYS A 258 34.47 -12.76 22.41
C LYS A 258 35.65 -13.13 23.30
N LYS A 259 36.75 -13.68 22.74
CA LYS A 259 37.97 -13.95 23.52
C LYS A 259 38.75 -12.66 23.77
N ASP A 260 39.34 -12.52 24.95
CA ASP A 260 40.01 -11.28 25.38
C ASP A 260 41.21 -10.88 24.49
N ASP A 261 41.90 -11.84 23.86
CA ASP A 261 43.03 -11.60 22.94
C ASP A 261 42.60 -11.19 21.51
N MET A 262 41.30 -11.20 21.23
CA MET A 262 40.73 -11.05 19.89
C MET A 262 40.04 -9.70 19.70
N ASP A 263 40.84 -8.72 19.30
CA ASP A 263 40.31 -7.46 18.81
C ASP A 263 39.53 -7.64 17.49
N LYS A 264 38.50 -6.82 17.29
CA LYS A 264 37.71 -6.74 16.05
C LYS A 264 38.60 -6.55 14.83
N SER A 265 39.70 -5.80 14.98
CA SER A 265 40.71 -5.57 13.94
C SER A 265 41.42 -6.85 13.45
N LYS A 266 41.73 -7.80 14.35
CA LYS A 266 42.31 -9.10 13.98
C LYS A 266 41.30 -9.96 13.23
N ILE A 267 40.02 -9.89 13.62
CA ILE A 267 38.94 -10.62 12.95
C ILE A 267 38.75 -10.11 11.52
N THR A 268 38.70 -8.79 11.30
CA THR A 268 38.56 -8.21 9.96
C THR A 268 39.81 -8.44 9.10
N ALA A 269 41.01 -8.34 9.66
CA ALA A 269 42.24 -8.70 8.96
C ALA A 269 42.26 -10.19 8.54
N SER A 270 41.85 -11.11 9.43
CA SER A 270 41.79 -12.55 9.15
C SER A 270 40.69 -12.91 8.13
N ALA A 271 39.55 -12.22 8.18
CA ALA A 271 38.48 -12.33 7.19
C ALA A 271 38.97 -11.89 5.80
N SER A 272 39.69 -10.76 5.74
CA SER A 272 40.27 -10.20 4.51
C SER A 272 41.31 -11.12 3.89
N ALA A 273 42.23 -11.66 4.71
CA ALA A 273 43.21 -12.65 4.25
C ALA A 273 42.56 -13.99 3.85
N SER A 274 41.38 -14.30 4.40
CA SER A 274 40.56 -15.47 4.01
C SER A 274 39.60 -15.18 2.85
N PHE A 275 39.80 -14.09 2.09
CA PHE A 275 39.07 -13.81 0.86
C PHE A 275 39.72 -14.58 -0.31
N PRO A 276 38.99 -15.47 -1.01
CA PRO A 276 39.61 -16.41 -1.96
C PRO A 276 40.09 -15.76 -3.27
N PHE A 277 39.92 -14.46 -3.44
CA PHE A 277 40.24 -13.68 -4.65
C PHE A 277 41.39 -12.70 -4.40
N GLY A 278 42.47 -13.16 -3.76
CA GLY A 278 43.68 -12.38 -3.52
C GLY A 278 43.56 -11.33 -2.40
N GLY A 279 43.72 -11.75 -1.15
CA GLY A 279 43.84 -10.82 -0.02
C GLY A 279 45.24 -10.21 0.09
N ALA A 280 45.51 -9.07 -0.57
CA ALA A 280 46.83 -8.43 -0.55
C ALA A 280 46.89 -6.88 -0.62
N SER A 281 45.85 -6.14 -0.21
CA SER A 281 46.00 -4.70 0.13
C SER A 281 44.82 -4.10 0.94
N VAL A 282 44.41 -4.73 2.04
CA VAL A 282 43.49 -4.03 2.97
C VAL A 282 44.27 -3.01 3.80
N SER A 283 43.77 -1.78 3.84
CA SER A 283 44.19 -0.70 4.74
C SER A 283 43.76 -0.97 6.20
N THR A 284 44.11 -2.13 6.73
CA THR A 284 44.03 -2.44 8.16
C THR A 284 45.36 -2.14 8.80
N THR A 285 45.36 -1.39 9.91
CA THR A 285 46.57 -1.08 10.71
C THR A 285 47.24 -2.31 11.35
N HIS A 286 46.63 -3.50 11.20
CA HIS A 286 47.09 -4.76 11.76
C HIS A 286 47.16 -5.83 10.67
N THR A 287 48.24 -6.59 10.68
CA THR A 287 48.42 -7.81 9.91
C THR A 287 47.98 -9.02 10.74
N ALA A 288 47.26 -9.96 10.12
CA ALA A 288 46.91 -11.23 10.76
C ALA A 288 48.05 -12.25 10.56
N SER A 289 48.40 -13.01 11.60
CA SER A 289 49.33 -14.13 11.46
C SER A 289 48.67 -15.31 10.72
N LYS A 290 49.47 -16.29 10.29
CA LYS A 290 48.93 -17.51 9.66
C LYS A 290 48.07 -18.29 10.66
N GLU A 291 48.50 -18.31 11.92
CA GLU A 291 47.82 -18.92 13.04
C GLU A 291 46.47 -18.24 13.33
N ASP A 292 46.37 -16.91 13.22
CA ASP A 292 45.11 -16.17 13.33
C ASP A 292 44.13 -16.55 12.20
N ILE A 293 44.63 -16.66 10.96
CA ILE A 293 43.85 -17.02 9.78
C ILE A 293 43.31 -18.45 9.87
N ASP A 294 44.16 -19.42 10.21
CA ASP A 294 43.76 -20.82 10.39
C ASP A 294 42.72 -20.96 11.53
N LEU A 295 42.90 -20.19 12.62
CA LEU A 295 41.97 -20.15 13.74
C LEU A 295 40.65 -19.46 13.38
N TYR A 296 40.67 -18.40 12.58
CA TYR A 296 39.48 -17.74 12.03
C TYR A 296 38.66 -18.72 11.19
N GLN A 297 39.29 -19.37 10.20
CA GLN A 297 38.63 -20.30 9.29
C GLN A 297 38.00 -21.48 10.04
N LYS A 298 38.68 -22.03 11.05
CA LYS A 298 38.15 -23.10 11.92
C LYS A 298 36.92 -22.69 12.76
N ASN A 299 36.69 -21.38 12.94
CA ASN A 299 35.56 -20.85 13.71
C ASN A 299 34.44 -20.24 12.85
N ILE A 300 34.54 -20.28 11.52
CA ILE A 300 33.41 -20.03 10.62
C ILE A 300 32.35 -21.13 10.85
N ALA A 301 31.10 -20.73 11.10
CA ALA A 301 29.95 -21.61 11.16
C ALA A 301 29.27 -21.74 9.79
N VAL A 302 29.12 -20.62 9.08
CA VAL A 302 28.53 -20.54 7.73
C VAL A 302 29.32 -19.51 6.92
N SER A 303 29.64 -19.82 5.67
CA SER A 303 30.26 -18.89 4.71
C SER A 303 29.39 -18.80 3.45
N LYS A 304 29.24 -17.59 2.91
CA LYS A 304 28.48 -17.33 1.67
C LYS A 304 29.27 -16.37 0.78
N ILE A 305 29.54 -16.78 -0.46
CA ILE A 305 30.04 -15.88 -1.50
C ILE A 305 28.84 -15.44 -2.35
N LYS A 306 28.76 -14.15 -2.65
CA LYS A 306 27.77 -13.52 -3.52
C LYS A 306 28.47 -12.69 -4.58
N THR A 307 28.00 -12.79 -5.82
CA THR A 307 28.31 -11.80 -6.87
C THR A 307 27.03 -11.04 -7.21
N TYR A 308 27.13 -9.73 -7.32
CA TYR A 308 26.10 -8.83 -7.83
C TYR A 308 26.67 -8.19 -9.08
N GLY A 309 26.12 -8.53 -10.25
CA GLY A 309 26.76 -8.23 -11.53
C GLY A 309 27.99 -9.10 -11.79
N GLY A 310 28.65 -8.84 -12.92
CA GLY A 310 29.74 -9.67 -13.43
C GLY A 310 29.30 -11.08 -13.85
N PRO A 311 30.25 -11.94 -14.25
CA PRO A 311 29.97 -13.32 -14.58
C PRO A 311 29.56 -14.14 -13.33
N PRO A 312 28.71 -15.17 -13.46
CA PRO A 312 28.35 -16.03 -12.33
C PRO A 312 29.55 -16.73 -11.72
N TYR A 313 29.63 -16.76 -10.39
CA TYR A 313 30.70 -17.41 -9.63
C TYR A 313 30.82 -18.91 -9.96
N ARG A 314 32.06 -19.42 -10.01
CA ARG A 314 32.41 -20.82 -10.29
C ARG A 314 33.54 -21.28 -9.36
N ALA A 315 33.80 -22.59 -9.30
CA ALA A 315 35.05 -23.08 -8.68
C ALA A 315 36.27 -22.62 -9.50
N ASN A 316 37.38 -22.29 -8.83
CA ASN A 316 38.63 -21.77 -9.42
C ASN A 316 38.51 -20.40 -10.13
N PHE A 317 37.51 -19.60 -9.76
CA PHE A 317 37.28 -18.24 -10.26
C PHE A 317 38.30 -17.25 -9.67
N THR A 318 38.94 -16.43 -10.49
CA THR A 318 39.89 -15.37 -10.04
C THR A 318 39.24 -13.98 -10.06
N THR A 319 39.90 -13.01 -9.43
CA THR A 319 39.50 -11.58 -9.45
C THR A 319 39.51 -11.05 -10.87
N ASP A 320 40.63 -11.23 -11.57
CA ASP A 320 40.84 -10.75 -12.95
C ASP A 320 39.74 -11.30 -13.90
N GLN A 321 39.41 -12.60 -13.79
CA GLN A 321 38.35 -13.22 -14.58
C GLN A 321 36.95 -12.67 -14.29
N TRP A 322 36.72 -12.15 -13.08
CA TRP A 322 35.47 -11.48 -12.73
C TRP A 322 35.47 -10.05 -13.26
N GLU A 323 36.57 -9.32 -13.11
CA GLU A 323 36.79 -7.94 -13.57
C GLU A 323 36.67 -7.82 -15.10
N ASP A 324 37.28 -8.73 -15.86
CA ASP A 324 37.16 -8.87 -17.32
C ASP A 324 35.69 -8.97 -17.79
N GLY A 325 34.82 -9.57 -16.96
CA GLY A 325 33.41 -9.80 -17.28
C GLY A 325 32.46 -8.69 -16.82
N LEU A 326 32.93 -7.63 -16.15
CA LEU A 326 32.05 -6.61 -15.57
C LEU A 326 31.39 -5.71 -16.61
N LEU A 327 32.12 -5.33 -17.66
CA LEU A 327 31.72 -4.25 -18.58
C LEU A 327 30.33 -4.41 -19.20
N ASN A 328 29.86 -5.65 -19.40
CA ASN A 328 28.55 -5.96 -20.00
C ASN A 328 27.54 -6.53 -18.99
N ASN A 329 27.87 -6.59 -17.69
CA ASN A 329 27.07 -7.25 -16.65
C ASN A 329 26.90 -6.36 -15.41
N LEU A 330 26.66 -5.06 -15.62
CA LEU A 330 26.49 -4.09 -14.55
C LEU A 330 25.12 -4.20 -13.89
N VAL A 331 25.07 -4.01 -12.56
CA VAL A 331 23.84 -4.00 -11.77
C VAL A 331 23.78 -2.79 -10.84
N ALA A 332 22.61 -2.55 -10.23
CA ALA A 332 22.43 -1.55 -9.19
C ALA A 332 23.11 -1.98 -7.87
N ILE A 333 24.26 -1.38 -7.57
CA ILE A 333 25.11 -1.69 -6.40
C ILE A 333 24.92 -0.72 -5.21
N ASP A 334 24.29 0.43 -5.45
CA ASP A 334 23.55 1.18 -4.44
C ASP A 334 22.40 1.94 -5.10
N ARG A 335 21.42 2.38 -4.29
CA ARG A 335 20.20 3.08 -4.74
C ARG A 335 19.91 4.24 -3.79
N SER A 336 19.49 5.38 -4.33
CA SER A 336 18.84 6.49 -3.59
C SER A 336 17.51 6.81 -4.26
N GLY A 337 16.53 7.30 -3.51
CA GLY A 337 15.20 7.48 -4.07
C GLY A 337 14.17 7.87 -3.06
N ASP A 338 13.45 8.94 -3.38
CA ASP A 338 12.52 9.64 -2.50
C ASP A 338 11.22 8.84 -2.26
N PRO A 339 10.46 9.13 -1.19
CA PRO A 339 9.16 8.51 -0.95
C PRO A 339 8.19 8.69 -2.13
N LEU A 340 7.39 7.67 -2.43
CA LEU A 340 6.58 7.59 -3.66
C LEU A 340 5.59 8.76 -3.83
N HIS A 341 5.16 9.40 -2.73
CA HIS A 341 4.24 10.54 -2.79
C HIS A 341 4.88 11.82 -3.37
N PHE A 342 6.22 11.96 -3.37
CA PHE A 342 6.92 13.09 -4.00
C PHE A 342 6.77 13.12 -5.53
N THR A 343 6.37 12.00 -6.15
CA THR A 343 6.04 11.95 -7.59
C THR A 343 4.77 12.69 -7.98
N ILE A 344 3.94 13.07 -6.98
CA ILE A 344 2.64 13.69 -7.16
C ILE A 344 2.81 15.21 -7.06
N THR A 345 2.95 15.87 -8.20
CA THR A 345 3.10 17.33 -8.32
C THR A 345 2.13 17.89 -9.37
N PRO A 346 1.75 19.17 -9.30
CA PRO A 346 0.91 19.80 -10.34
C PRO A 346 1.50 19.67 -11.76
N GLN A 347 2.83 19.60 -11.87
CA GLN A 347 3.57 19.40 -13.11
C GLN A 347 3.45 17.97 -13.64
N SER A 348 3.46 16.94 -12.76
CA SER A 348 3.35 15.54 -13.17
C SER A 348 1.90 15.10 -13.46
N LEU A 349 0.92 15.77 -12.84
CA LEU A 349 -0.52 15.53 -12.98
C LEU A 349 -1.31 16.80 -13.40
N PRO A 350 -1.04 17.42 -14.56
CA PRO A 350 -1.77 18.60 -15.05
C PRO A 350 -3.25 18.33 -15.37
N GLU A 351 -3.70 17.07 -15.29
CA GLU A 351 -5.11 16.69 -15.34
C GLU A 351 -5.89 17.03 -14.06
N LEU A 352 -5.20 17.40 -12.97
CA LEU A 352 -5.79 17.68 -11.66
C LEU A 352 -5.68 19.17 -11.28
N PRO A 353 -6.65 19.70 -10.50
CA PRO A 353 -6.45 20.94 -9.76
C PRO A 353 -5.24 20.84 -8.83
N GLU A 354 -4.57 21.96 -8.57
CA GLU A 354 -3.40 22.01 -7.69
C GLU A 354 -3.72 21.48 -6.27
N MET A 355 -4.84 21.95 -5.70
CA MET A 355 -5.25 21.56 -4.33
C MET A 355 -5.62 20.07 -4.23
N LEU A 356 -6.24 19.49 -5.28
CA LEU A 356 -6.52 18.04 -5.33
C LEU A 356 -5.24 17.22 -5.47
N THR A 357 -4.21 17.77 -6.11
CA THR A 357 -2.90 17.11 -6.27
C THR A 357 -2.16 17.01 -4.94
N PHE A 358 -2.12 18.09 -4.16
CA PHE A 358 -1.56 18.05 -2.79
C PHE A 358 -2.32 17.09 -1.88
N HIS A 359 -3.67 17.10 -1.92
CA HIS A 359 -4.48 16.15 -1.16
C HIS A 359 -4.22 14.70 -1.58
N LEU A 360 -4.05 14.41 -2.87
CA LEU A 360 -3.66 13.08 -3.35
C LEU A 360 -2.29 12.65 -2.81
N SER A 361 -1.31 13.56 -2.74
CA SER A 361 0.03 13.28 -2.21
C SER A 361 0.00 12.91 -0.73
N GLU A 362 -0.61 13.75 0.12
CA GLU A 362 -0.81 13.49 1.56
C GLU A 362 -1.60 12.18 1.80
N PHE A 363 -2.53 11.86 0.91
CA PHE A 363 -3.35 10.66 0.99
C PHE A 363 -2.56 9.38 0.65
N LEU A 364 -1.60 9.45 -0.30
CA LEU A 364 -0.67 8.35 -0.57
C LEU A 364 0.38 8.21 0.53
N GLU A 365 0.87 9.33 1.08
CA GLU A 365 1.76 9.35 2.24
C GLU A 365 1.18 8.56 3.42
N LYS A 366 -0.07 8.82 3.80
CA LYS A 366 -0.78 8.07 4.87
C LYS A 366 -0.92 6.57 4.58
N ALA A 367 -1.00 6.16 3.32
CA ALA A 367 -1.00 4.73 2.94
C ALA A 367 0.40 4.11 3.12
N ILE A 368 1.46 4.86 2.84
CA ILE A 368 2.86 4.46 3.10
C ILE A 368 3.09 4.34 4.61
N GLU A 369 2.72 5.35 5.40
CA GLU A 369 2.79 5.32 6.87
C GLU A 369 2.10 4.07 7.44
N SER A 370 0.89 3.75 6.97
CA SER A 370 0.14 2.57 7.40
C SER A 370 0.94 1.28 7.19
N TYR A 371 1.63 1.14 6.05
CA TYR A 371 2.45 -0.05 5.76
C TYR A 371 3.64 -0.19 6.72
N TYR A 372 4.36 0.90 7.03
CA TYR A 372 5.44 0.87 8.01
C TYR A 372 4.91 0.60 9.43
N LYS A 373 3.84 1.28 9.83
CA LYS A 373 3.20 1.13 11.14
C LYS A 373 2.76 -0.31 11.41
N HIS A 374 2.12 -0.98 10.44
CA HIS A 374 1.63 -2.36 10.61
C HIS A 374 2.75 -3.41 10.60
N ASN A 375 3.96 -3.04 10.16
CA ASN A 375 5.17 -3.86 10.16
C ASN A 375 6.17 -3.46 11.26
N SER A 376 5.86 -2.45 12.08
CA SER A 376 6.69 -1.97 13.20
C SER A 376 6.59 -2.91 14.41
N ILE A 377 7.20 -4.09 14.33
CA ILE A 377 7.20 -5.08 15.42
C ILE A 377 8.22 -4.66 16.47
N LYS A 378 7.69 -4.07 17.56
CA LYS A 378 8.44 -3.63 18.74
C LYS A 378 8.65 -4.79 19.73
N GLY A 379 9.76 -4.80 20.46
CA GLY A 379 10.03 -5.77 21.52
C GLY A 379 11.53 -5.86 21.85
N CYS A 380 11.90 -6.52 22.94
CA CYS A 380 13.30 -6.67 23.33
C CYS A 380 14.15 -7.33 22.22
N THR A 381 15.15 -6.60 21.68
CA THR A 381 16.04 -7.13 20.63
C THR A 381 17.35 -7.73 21.14
N ASN A 382 17.64 -7.72 22.44
CA ASN A 382 18.89 -8.26 22.99
C ASN A 382 18.82 -9.80 23.17
N PRO A 383 19.58 -10.62 22.40
CA PRO A 383 19.51 -12.09 22.47
C PRO A 383 19.94 -12.70 23.81
N ASN A 384 20.61 -11.94 24.68
CA ASN A 384 21.03 -12.41 26.00
C ASN A 384 19.94 -12.19 27.08
N SER A 385 18.83 -11.53 26.74
CA SER A 385 17.71 -11.30 27.66
C SER A 385 16.74 -12.47 27.68
N LYS A 386 16.14 -12.76 28.84
CA LYS A 386 15.09 -13.79 28.98
C LYS A 386 13.82 -13.45 28.17
N ASP A 387 13.58 -12.17 27.94
CA ASP A 387 12.41 -11.64 27.24
C ASP A 387 12.70 -11.30 25.77
N PHE A 388 13.85 -11.75 25.24
CA PHE A 388 14.26 -11.55 23.85
C PHE A 388 13.19 -11.99 22.86
N SER A 389 12.79 -11.11 21.95
CA SER A 389 11.81 -11.41 20.90
C SER A 389 12.51 -11.55 19.55
N PHE A 390 12.62 -12.77 19.03
CA PHE A 390 13.24 -13.03 17.72
C PHE A 390 12.47 -12.35 16.57
N GLN A 391 11.17 -12.12 16.73
CA GLN A 391 10.37 -11.35 15.76
C GLN A 391 10.50 -9.83 15.89
N ALA A 392 11.04 -9.29 17.00
CA ALA A 392 11.20 -7.85 17.15
C ALA A 392 12.22 -7.27 16.16
N ILE A 393 11.86 -6.13 15.59
CA ILE A 393 12.67 -5.36 14.65
C ILE A 393 13.14 -4.06 15.33
N LEU A 394 12.25 -3.43 16.10
CA LEU A 394 12.53 -2.23 16.88
C LEU A 394 12.64 -2.59 18.36
N ASP A 395 13.70 -2.12 19.02
CA ASP A 395 13.78 -2.22 20.48
C ASP A 395 12.73 -1.31 21.13
N ASP A 396 12.05 -1.84 22.14
CA ASP A 396 11.11 -1.11 23.00
C ASP A 396 11.65 -0.91 24.43
N HIS A 397 12.92 -1.28 24.63
CA HIS A 397 13.62 -1.29 25.91
C HIS A 397 12.89 -2.15 26.96
N SER A 398 12.16 -3.20 26.55
CA SER A 398 11.47 -4.12 27.48
C SER A 398 12.40 -5.17 28.12
N CYS A 399 13.62 -5.34 27.60
CA CYS A 399 14.57 -6.36 28.03
C CYS A 399 14.78 -6.38 29.56
N GLY A 400 14.57 -7.54 30.19
CA GLY A 400 14.83 -7.74 31.62
C GLY A 400 13.79 -7.11 32.57
N LYS A 401 12.65 -6.64 32.06
CA LYS A 401 11.55 -6.15 32.89
C LYS A 401 10.64 -7.30 33.34
N PRO A 402 10.11 -7.29 34.58
CA PRO A 402 9.20 -8.34 35.04
C PRO A 402 7.90 -8.33 34.23
N TYR A 403 7.44 -9.52 33.84
CA TYR A 403 6.16 -9.72 33.15
C TYR A 403 5.04 -10.10 34.12
N ASN A 404 3.81 -9.68 33.82
CA ASN A 404 2.60 -10.10 34.53
C ASN A 404 1.79 -11.02 33.62
N ASN A 405 1.26 -12.14 34.16
CA ASN A 405 0.26 -12.93 33.46
C ASN A 405 -1.12 -12.32 33.66
N PHE A 406 -1.85 -12.10 32.57
CA PHE A 406 -3.25 -11.65 32.59
C PHE A 406 -4.17 -12.81 32.23
N THR A 407 -5.40 -12.80 32.78
CA THR A 407 -6.43 -13.77 32.45
C THR A 407 -7.46 -13.15 31.52
N PHE A 408 -8.05 -13.97 30.66
CA PHE A 408 -8.93 -13.54 29.59
C PHE A 408 -10.33 -14.12 29.80
N GLY A 409 -11.33 -13.27 30.04
CA GLY A 409 -12.71 -13.71 30.34
C GLY A 409 -13.52 -14.13 29.12
N GLY A 410 -12.92 -14.12 27.93
CA GLY A 410 -13.58 -14.42 26.65
C GLY A 410 -14.06 -13.17 25.90
N VAL A 411 -14.90 -13.40 24.89
CA VAL A 411 -15.45 -12.39 23.99
C VAL A 411 -16.95 -12.60 23.77
N TYR A 412 -17.64 -11.53 23.38
CA TYR A 412 -19.03 -11.60 22.91
C TYR A 412 -19.34 -10.44 21.96
N GLN A 413 -20.39 -10.60 21.16
CA GLN A 413 -20.92 -9.58 20.26
C GLN A 413 -22.43 -9.47 20.45
N THR A 414 -22.91 -8.27 20.71
CA THR A 414 -24.32 -7.92 20.71
C THR A 414 -24.72 -7.30 19.38
N CYS A 415 -25.99 -7.43 19.02
CA CYS A 415 -26.56 -6.75 17.87
C CYS A 415 -27.97 -6.24 18.20
N GLN A 416 -28.26 -5.00 17.79
CA GLN A 416 -29.55 -4.34 17.95
C GLN A 416 -30.05 -3.85 16.59
N VAL A 417 -31.36 -3.94 16.37
CA VAL A 417 -32.02 -3.43 15.15
C VAL A 417 -32.55 -2.02 15.42
N LEU A 418 -32.23 -1.09 14.53
CA LEU A 418 -32.67 0.31 14.59
C LEU A 418 -33.45 0.67 13.32
N GLY A 419 -34.62 1.28 13.46
CA GLY A 419 -35.52 1.61 12.34
C GLY A 419 -36.47 0.45 11.99
N SER A 420 -36.64 0.17 10.70
CA SER A 420 -37.56 -0.88 10.20
C SER A 420 -37.29 -2.28 10.79
N HIS A 421 -38.39 -2.98 11.10
CA HIS A 421 -38.39 -4.38 11.55
C HIS A 421 -37.80 -5.39 10.54
N ASP A 422 -37.69 -5.04 9.25
CA ASP A 422 -37.08 -5.89 8.20
C ASP A 422 -35.54 -5.90 8.25
N ALA A 423 -34.94 -5.01 9.04
CA ALA A 423 -33.52 -5.10 9.33
C ALA A 423 -33.28 -6.22 10.36
N VAL A 424 -32.39 -7.16 10.01
CA VAL A 424 -32.15 -8.37 10.81
C VAL A 424 -30.70 -8.40 11.26
N CYS A 425 -30.49 -8.66 12.56
CA CYS A 425 -29.20 -9.06 13.09
C CYS A 425 -28.79 -10.41 12.50
N VAL A 426 -27.91 -10.37 11.50
CA VAL A 426 -27.34 -11.58 10.88
C VAL A 426 -26.63 -12.40 11.97
N ALA A 427 -26.79 -13.72 11.97
CA ALA A 427 -26.23 -14.60 12.99
C ALA A 427 -24.72 -14.38 13.24
N ASN A 428 -23.96 -14.06 12.20
CA ASN A 428 -22.52 -13.77 12.28
C ASN A 428 -22.17 -12.48 13.06
N PHE A 429 -23.14 -11.65 13.43
CA PHE A 429 -22.96 -10.46 14.29
C PHE A 429 -23.35 -10.71 15.75
N LEU A 430 -23.83 -11.91 16.08
CA LEU A 430 -24.19 -12.32 17.42
C LEU A 430 -23.21 -13.40 17.89
N GLN A 431 -22.53 -13.14 19.00
CA GLN A 431 -21.63 -14.09 19.64
C GLN A 431 -21.88 -14.04 21.13
N LYS A 432 -22.33 -15.14 21.72
CA LYS A 432 -22.39 -15.28 23.19
C LYS A 432 -21.02 -15.66 23.72
N ASN A 433 -20.73 -15.31 24.97
CA ASN A 433 -19.56 -15.84 25.67
C ASN A 433 -19.89 -17.28 26.13
N PRO A 434 -19.12 -18.31 25.71
CA PRO A 434 -19.47 -19.72 25.98
C PRO A 434 -19.69 -20.06 27.46
N LYS A 435 -18.88 -19.51 28.36
CA LYS A 435 -18.95 -19.74 29.82
C LYS A 435 -20.20 -19.17 30.49
N THR A 436 -20.74 -18.07 29.97
CA THR A 436 -21.98 -17.46 30.51
C THR A 436 -23.21 -17.86 29.69
N ASN A 437 -23.02 -18.42 28.49
CA ASN A 437 -24.03 -18.65 27.47
C ASN A 437 -24.91 -17.41 27.21
N ASP A 438 -24.32 -16.22 27.32
CA ASP A 438 -25.01 -14.94 27.23
C ASP A 438 -24.05 -13.82 26.77
N TYR A 439 -24.60 -12.64 26.51
CA TYR A 439 -23.87 -11.44 26.06
C TYR A 439 -23.28 -10.66 27.24
N ARG A 440 -22.62 -11.37 28.17
CA ARG A 440 -21.99 -10.78 29.36
C ARG A 440 -20.68 -11.48 29.72
N CYS A 441 -19.81 -10.76 30.43
CA CYS A 441 -18.59 -11.33 31.00
C CYS A 441 -18.87 -12.24 32.21
N PRO A 442 -17.98 -13.21 32.51
CA PRO A 442 -18.06 -14.01 33.74
C PRO A 442 -17.78 -13.16 34.98
N THR A 443 -18.17 -13.64 36.16
CA THR A 443 -17.86 -13.01 37.44
C THR A 443 -16.35 -12.76 37.61
N GLY A 444 -15.96 -11.55 38.02
CA GLY A 444 -14.56 -11.13 38.13
C GLY A 444 -13.97 -10.50 36.85
N TYR A 445 -14.77 -10.40 35.78
CA TYR A 445 -14.37 -9.77 34.52
C TYR A 445 -15.31 -8.61 34.13
N GLU A 446 -14.72 -7.56 33.56
CA GLU A 446 -15.40 -6.37 33.06
C GLU A 446 -15.45 -6.32 31.52
N PRO A 447 -16.55 -5.83 30.91
CA PRO A 447 -16.69 -5.77 29.45
C PRO A 447 -16.00 -4.54 28.86
N VAL A 448 -15.15 -4.75 27.86
CA VAL A 448 -14.42 -3.70 27.14
C VAL A 448 -14.84 -3.69 25.67
N MET A 449 -15.53 -2.64 25.24
CA MET A 449 -16.02 -2.50 23.86
C MET A 449 -14.88 -2.09 22.92
N VAL A 450 -14.49 -2.96 21.98
CA VAL A 450 -13.40 -2.67 21.03
C VAL A 450 -13.89 -2.14 19.68
N HIS A 451 -15.09 -2.51 19.27
CA HIS A 451 -15.58 -2.25 17.93
C HIS A 451 -17.10 -2.16 17.91
N LYS A 452 -17.63 -1.19 17.17
CA LYS A 452 -19.06 -0.97 16.95
C LYS A 452 -19.26 -0.62 15.48
N ARG A 453 -20.26 -1.23 14.83
CA ARG A 453 -20.49 -1.09 13.38
C ARG A 453 -21.98 -1.12 13.05
N THR A 454 -22.35 -0.28 12.09
CA THR A 454 -23.69 -0.29 11.48
C THR A 454 -23.64 -1.05 10.16
N SER A 455 -24.54 -2.02 10.01
CA SER A 455 -24.76 -2.74 8.75
C SER A 455 -25.43 -1.84 7.69
N PRO A 456 -25.31 -2.16 6.38
CA PRO A 456 -25.96 -1.37 5.33
C PRO A 456 -27.48 -1.30 5.53
N SER A 457 -28.03 -0.08 5.50
CA SER A 457 -29.46 0.15 5.66
C SER A 457 -30.26 -0.61 4.60
N LYS A 458 -31.20 -1.45 5.05
CA LYS A 458 -32.24 -2.04 4.20
C LYS A 458 -33.47 -1.14 4.26
N CYS A 459 -34.02 -0.80 3.10
CA CYS A 459 -35.26 -0.03 2.99
C CYS A 459 -36.32 -0.86 2.29
N HIS A 460 -37.50 -0.90 2.89
CA HIS A 460 -38.70 -1.51 2.31
C HIS A 460 -39.76 -0.42 2.10
N ARG A 461 -40.62 -0.61 1.09
CA ARG A 461 -41.66 0.36 0.75
C ARG A 461 -42.96 -0.05 1.43
N VAL A 462 -43.37 0.72 2.44
CA VAL A 462 -44.65 0.55 3.12
C VAL A 462 -45.69 1.40 2.39
N CYS A 463 -46.88 0.84 2.17
CA CYS A 463 -47.99 1.56 1.54
C CYS A 463 -49.23 1.48 2.41
N HIS A 464 -49.78 2.63 2.79
CA HIS A 464 -51.03 2.75 3.53
C HIS A 464 -52.14 3.28 2.62
N ARG A 465 -53.32 2.69 2.73
CA ARG A 465 -54.49 3.11 1.94
C ARG A 465 -55.08 4.39 2.52
N PHE A 466 -54.74 5.54 1.94
CA PHE A 466 -55.17 6.85 2.42
C PHE A 466 -56.63 7.19 2.03
N TRP A 467 -57.19 6.56 0.99
CA TRP A 467 -58.64 6.53 0.76
C TRP A 467 -59.06 5.36 -0.15
N PHE A 468 -60.35 5.23 -0.49
CA PHE A 468 -60.88 4.10 -1.27
C PHE A 468 -60.18 3.86 -2.61
N PHE A 469 -59.60 4.89 -3.24
CA PHE A 469 -58.89 4.82 -4.53
C PHE A 469 -57.43 5.31 -4.49
N SER A 470 -56.82 5.54 -3.32
CA SER A 470 -55.45 6.04 -3.24
C SER A 470 -54.62 5.35 -2.15
N TRP A 471 -53.38 5.03 -2.51
CA TRP A 471 -52.37 4.46 -1.64
C TRP A 471 -51.25 5.50 -1.48
N ASP A 472 -50.99 5.91 -0.24
CA ASP A 472 -49.78 6.63 0.10
C ASP A 472 -48.67 5.61 0.37
N CYS A 473 -47.43 5.91 -0.02
CA CYS A 473 -46.31 5.01 0.17
C CYS A 473 -45.03 5.75 0.53
N HIS A 474 -44.43 5.39 1.66
CA HIS A 474 -43.11 5.82 2.08
C HIS A 474 -42.13 4.65 2.14
N ASN A 475 -40.83 4.96 2.20
CA ASN A 475 -39.80 3.95 2.43
C ASN A 475 -39.44 3.97 3.92
N GLU A 476 -39.55 2.82 4.57
CA GLU A 476 -39.03 2.63 5.93
C GLU A 476 -37.70 1.89 5.85
N CYS A 477 -36.66 2.55 6.34
CA CYS A 477 -35.31 2.04 6.38
C CYS A 477 -34.94 1.59 7.78
N GLY A 478 -34.23 0.47 7.88
CA GLY A 478 -33.65 -0.04 9.11
C GLY A 478 -32.23 -0.51 8.89
N HIS A 479 -31.44 -0.54 9.96
CA HIS A 479 -30.10 -1.09 9.99
C HIS A 479 -29.90 -1.86 11.30
N ALA A 480 -29.13 -2.95 11.22
CA ALA A 480 -28.62 -3.61 12.42
C ALA A 480 -27.29 -2.98 12.82
N GLU A 481 -27.14 -2.64 14.10
CA GLU A 481 -25.90 -2.17 14.71
C GLU A 481 -25.35 -3.27 15.63
N TYR A 482 -24.08 -3.64 15.46
CA TYR A 482 -23.43 -4.63 16.33
C TYR A 482 -22.23 -4.06 17.07
N SER A 483 -22.03 -4.53 18.30
CA SER A 483 -20.97 -4.09 19.22
C SER A 483 -20.21 -5.30 19.77
N THR A 484 -18.89 -5.21 19.73
CA THR A 484 -17.94 -6.29 20.07
C THR A 484 -17.23 -5.98 21.37
N PHE A 485 -17.21 -6.95 22.28
CA PHE A 485 -16.63 -6.84 23.60
C PHE A 485 -15.64 -7.97 23.88
N TRP A 486 -14.60 -7.67 24.64
CA TRP A 486 -13.77 -8.66 25.32
C TRP A 486 -13.84 -8.44 26.83
N CYS A 487 -13.52 -9.48 27.58
CA CYS A 487 -13.65 -9.49 29.04
C CYS A 487 -12.27 -9.38 29.70
N ALA A 488 -11.98 -8.21 30.27
CA ALA A 488 -10.75 -7.94 31.04
C ALA A 488 -10.95 -8.34 32.51
N ALA A 489 -9.91 -8.81 33.19
CA ALA A 489 -9.99 -9.13 34.62
C ALA A 489 -9.95 -7.82 35.44
N SER A 490 -10.95 -7.57 36.28
CA SER A 490 -11.02 -6.33 37.09
C SER A 490 -10.06 -6.35 38.31
N GLY A 491 -9.56 -7.54 38.67
CA GLY A 491 -8.59 -7.77 39.74
C GLY A 491 -8.01 -9.18 39.70
N GLN A 492 -7.62 -9.72 40.85
CA GLN A 492 -7.28 -11.14 40.96
C GLN A 492 -8.56 -11.99 40.82
N VAL A 493 -8.49 -13.00 39.95
CA VAL A 493 -9.57 -13.96 39.69
C VAL A 493 -9.07 -15.39 39.95
N PRO A 494 -9.95 -16.36 40.21
CA PRO A 494 -9.54 -17.74 40.47
C PRO A 494 -8.69 -18.33 39.33
N PRO A 495 -7.73 -19.23 39.61
CA PRO A 495 -7.02 -19.97 38.57
C PRO A 495 -7.98 -20.64 37.61
N ASN A 496 -7.65 -20.61 36.31
CA ASN A 496 -8.42 -21.23 35.22
C ASN A 496 -9.90 -20.74 35.08
N SER A 497 -10.25 -19.61 35.70
CA SER A 497 -11.60 -19.01 35.57
C SER A 497 -11.93 -18.47 34.18
N GLY A 498 -10.91 -18.09 33.39
CA GLY A 498 -11.05 -17.55 32.04
C GLY A 498 -10.87 -18.58 30.93
N TYR A 499 -10.29 -18.14 29.81
CA TYR A 499 -9.84 -18.95 28.68
C TYR A 499 -8.35 -18.73 28.43
N ILE A 500 -7.74 -19.66 27.72
CA ILE A 500 -6.46 -19.46 27.01
C ILE A 500 -6.72 -18.96 25.59
N PHE A 501 -5.79 -18.16 25.06
CA PHE A 501 -5.87 -17.52 23.74
C PHE A 501 -4.98 -18.24 22.73
N GLY A 502 -5.53 -18.59 21.57
CA GLY A 502 -4.89 -19.37 20.51
C GLY A 502 -4.68 -18.57 19.22
N GLY A 503 -4.50 -17.25 19.33
CA GLY A 503 -4.41 -16.36 18.19
C GLY A 503 -5.76 -15.95 17.60
N LEU A 504 -5.70 -15.34 16.42
CA LEU A 504 -6.86 -14.86 15.66
C LEU A 504 -6.57 -14.91 14.16
N TYR A 505 -7.61 -14.90 13.34
CA TYR A 505 -7.49 -14.84 11.89
C TYR A 505 -8.70 -14.12 11.25
N ASN A 506 -8.54 -13.71 10.00
CA ASN A 506 -9.62 -13.20 9.16
C ASN A 506 -9.32 -13.51 7.67
N LYS A 507 -10.11 -12.96 6.74
CA LYS A 507 -9.93 -13.18 5.28
C LYS A 507 -8.63 -12.63 4.69
N LEU A 508 -7.96 -11.68 5.36
CA LEU A 508 -6.73 -11.02 4.90
C LEU A 508 -5.49 -11.45 5.70
N MET A 509 -5.68 -11.95 6.93
CA MET A 509 -4.59 -12.32 7.84
C MET A 509 -4.80 -13.71 8.43
N VAL A 510 -3.77 -14.55 8.29
CA VAL A 510 -3.70 -15.89 8.89
C VAL A 510 -3.36 -15.83 10.38
N ASN A 511 -3.68 -16.90 11.11
CA ASN A 511 -3.25 -17.07 12.49
C ASN A 511 -1.74 -17.38 12.53
N PRO A 512 -0.90 -16.58 13.21
CA PRO A 512 0.55 -16.78 13.24
C PRO A 512 0.98 -18.11 13.89
N LEU A 513 0.14 -18.74 14.72
CA LEU A 513 0.44 -20.05 15.31
C LEU A 513 0.35 -21.20 14.30
N THR A 514 -0.64 -21.15 13.40
CA THR A 514 -0.96 -22.25 12.48
C THR A 514 -0.47 -22.00 11.06
N GLY A 515 -0.11 -20.74 10.73
CA GLY A 515 0.20 -20.31 9.37
C GLY A 515 -1.02 -20.26 8.44
N ALA A 516 -2.24 -20.48 8.96
CA ALA A 516 -3.46 -20.63 8.19
C ALA A 516 -4.65 -19.87 8.82
N ALA A 517 -5.76 -19.76 8.08
CA ALA A 517 -7.00 -19.14 8.56
C ALA A 517 -7.84 -20.12 9.42
N ASN A 518 -7.25 -20.62 10.50
CA ASN A 518 -7.88 -21.58 11.41
C ASN A 518 -7.36 -21.44 12.87
N CYS A 519 -7.99 -22.18 13.78
CA CYS A 519 -7.54 -22.29 15.17
C CYS A 519 -6.56 -23.46 15.36
N PRO A 520 -5.61 -23.35 16.31
CA PRO A 520 -4.75 -24.47 16.70
C PRO A 520 -5.56 -25.62 17.35
N PRO A 521 -4.98 -26.83 17.46
CA PRO A 521 -5.66 -27.97 18.06
C PRO A 521 -6.17 -27.65 19.47
N LYS A 522 -7.39 -28.11 19.79
CA LYS A 522 -8.12 -27.83 21.06
C LYS A 522 -8.64 -26.41 21.25
N PHE A 523 -8.50 -25.53 20.26
CA PHE A 523 -9.14 -24.20 20.26
C PHE A 523 -10.31 -24.16 19.29
N TYR A 524 -11.33 -23.38 19.62
CA TYR A 524 -12.50 -23.15 18.79
C TYR A 524 -12.64 -21.65 18.46
N PRO A 525 -13.12 -21.31 17.24
CA PRO A 525 -13.27 -19.92 16.82
C PRO A 525 -14.51 -19.27 17.43
N GLN A 526 -14.42 -17.98 17.72
CA GLN A 526 -15.54 -17.10 18.11
C GLN A 526 -15.56 -15.87 17.19
N ASN A 527 -16.74 -15.43 16.76
CA ASN A 527 -16.86 -14.20 15.97
C ASN A 527 -16.41 -13.00 16.82
N PHE A 528 -15.52 -12.16 16.28
CA PHE A 528 -14.97 -11.03 17.01
C PHE A 528 -14.55 -9.89 16.08
N GLY A 529 -15.23 -8.75 16.17
CA GLY A 529 -14.94 -7.56 15.38
C GLY A 529 -15.67 -7.58 14.04
N PRO A 530 -15.02 -7.13 12.94
CA PRO A 530 -15.66 -7.05 11.62
C PRO A 530 -15.98 -8.41 11.00
N GLU A 531 -16.80 -8.39 9.94
CA GLU A 531 -17.29 -9.58 9.23
C GLU A 531 -16.16 -10.56 8.85
N ASN A 532 -16.24 -11.82 9.29
CA ASN A 532 -15.26 -12.89 9.07
C ASN A 532 -13.91 -12.71 9.82
N MET A 533 -13.90 -12.03 10.97
CA MET A 533 -12.80 -12.06 11.92
C MET A 533 -13.13 -12.98 13.10
N TYR A 534 -12.17 -13.86 13.45
CA TYR A 534 -12.33 -14.91 14.45
C TYR A 534 -11.20 -14.87 15.47
N VAL A 535 -11.56 -15.00 16.76
CA VAL A 535 -10.61 -15.22 17.86
C VAL A 535 -10.68 -16.68 18.29
N CYS A 536 -9.53 -17.31 18.45
CA CYS A 536 -9.41 -18.71 18.86
C CYS A 536 -9.28 -18.79 20.38
N ILE A 537 -10.22 -19.45 21.05
CA ILE A 537 -10.21 -19.61 22.51
C ILE A 537 -10.30 -21.08 22.89
N SER A 538 -9.84 -21.41 24.10
CA SER A 538 -10.04 -22.72 24.71
C SER A 538 -10.14 -22.59 26.23
N ASP A 539 -10.90 -23.49 26.83
CA ASP A 539 -10.97 -23.78 28.26
C ASP A 539 -10.39 -25.17 28.60
N ASP A 540 -9.84 -25.89 27.61
CA ASP A 540 -9.04 -27.11 27.79
C ASP A 540 -7.61 -26.73 28.22
N TYR A 541 -7.46 -26.43 29.51
CA TYR A 541 -6.18 -26.08 30.14
C TYR A 541 -5.15 -27.23 30.17
N GLU A 542 -5.58 -28.47 29.90
CA GLU A 542 -4.68 -29.64 29.89
C GLU A 542 -4.03 -29.81 28.52
N LEU A 543 -4.83 -29.86 27.46
CA LEU A 543 -4.36 -30.18 26.10
C LEU A 543 -4.19 -28.94 25.21
N GLY A 544 -4.88 -27.84 25.51
CA GLY A 544 -4.76 -26.57 24.79
C GLY A 544 -3.58 -25.70 25.24
N SER A 545 -3.13 -25.81 26.49
CA SER A 545 -2.08 -24.92 27.04
C SER A 545 -0.78 -24.91 26.23
N GLN A 546 -0.40 -26.02 25.61
CA GLN A 546 0.79 -26.12 24.76
C GLN A 546 0.74 -25.25 23.48
N TYR A 547 -0.45 -24.87 23.02
CA TYR A 547 -0.66 -23.98 21.88
C TYR A 547 -1.18 -22.60 22.30
N SER A 548 -1.13 -22.28 23.60
CA SER A 548 -1.60 -20.99 24.11
C SER A 548 -0.56 -19.89 23.95
N ILE A 549 -1.01 -18.70 23.57
CA ILE A 549 -0.22 -17.48 23.62
C ILE A 549 -0.64 -16.69 24.87
N PRO A 550 0.30 -16.26 25.73
CA PRO A 550 -0.01 -15.33 26.81
C PRO A 550 -0.51 -14.00 26.23
N PHE A 551 -1.74 -13.66 26.58
CA PHE A 551 -2.51 -12.55 26.00
C PHE A 551 -2.77 -11.46 27.04
N ALA A 552 -2.77 -10.19 26.63
CA ALA A 552 -2.96 -9.04 27.51
C ALA A 552 -3.88 -7.96 26.94
N GLY A 553 -4.92 -8.37 26.22
CA GLY A 553 -6.03 -7.50 25.86
C GLY A 553 -6.09 -7.05 24.41
N PHE A 554 -7.23 -6.45 24.07
CA PHE A 554 -7.49 -5.78 22.81
C PHE A 554 -7.69 -4.28 23.05
N PHE A 555 -7.39 -3.47 22.04
CA PHE A 555 -7.73 -2.05 21.99
C PHE A 555 -8.00 -1.63 20.54
N SER A 556 -8.52 -0.43 20.34
CA SER A 556 -8.85 0.10 19.02
C SER A 556 -8.56 1.60 18.90
N CYS A 557 -8.90 2.18 17.74
CA CYS A 557 -8.78 3.62 17.52
C CYS A 557 -9.58 4.47 18.54
N THR A 558 -10.68 3.95 19.07
CA THR A 558 -11.54 4.63 20.06
C THR A 558 -11.23 4.17 21.49
N THR A 559 -11.18 2.86 21.74
CA THR A 559 -11.07 2.28 23.09
C THR A 559 -9.65 1.81 23.41
N GLY A 560 -9.12 2.18 24.59
CA GLY A 560 -7.83 1.70 25.11
C GLY A 560 -7.90 0.35 25.82
N ASN A 561 -6.75 -0.10 26.33
CA ASN A 561 -6.58 -1.35 27.08
C ASN A 561 -6.44 -1.06 28.59
N PRO A 562 -7.34 -1.55 29.46
CA PRO A 562 -7.23 -1.29 30.90
C PRO A 562 -6.00 -1.96 31.53
N LEU A 563 -5.50 -3.05 30.93
CA LEU A 563 -4.34 -3.81 31.43
C LEU A 563 -3.01 -3.07 31.22
N ALA A 564 -3.00 -2.02 30.39
CA ALA A 564 -1.80 -1.21 30.14
C ALA A 564 -1.50 -0.20 31.26
N LEU A 565 -2.51 0.12 32.10
CA LEU A 565 -2.37 0.98 33.28
C LEU A 565 -1.68 0.20 34.41
N LYS A 566 -0.71 0.82 35.09
CA LYS A 566 -0.21 0.29 36.37
C LYS A 566 -1.07 0.88 37.48
N LYS A 567 -1.65 0.04 38.34
CA LYS A 567 -2.31 0.52 39.58
C LYS A 567 -1.23 0.92 40.61
N LYS A 568 -0.46 1.98 40.31
CA LYS A 568 0.67 2.48 41.11
C LYS A 568 0.71 4.00 41.27
N THR A 569 0.14 4.78 40.36
CA THR A 569 0.08 6.25 40.49
C THR A 569 -1.35 6.76 40.63
N ALA A 570 -1.51 7.95 41.22
CA ALA A 570 -2.82 8.61 41.34
C ALA A 570 -3.42 8.89 39.95
N LEU A 571 -2.61 9.34 38.99
CA LEU A 571 -3.02 9.59 37.61
C LEU A 571 -3.50 8.32 36.89
N GLU A 572 -2.79 7.20 37.00
CA GLU A 572 -3.24 5.93 36.39
C GLU A 572 -4.52 5.40 37.05
N SER A 573 -4.72 5.70 38.34
CA SER A 573 -5.95 5.33 39.05
C SER A 573 -7.14 6.17 38.58
N GLN A 574 -6.93 7.46 38.32
CA GLN A 574 -7.93 8.37 37.76
C GLN A 574 -8.27 8.03 36.29
N LEU A 575 -7.25 7.79 35.45
CA LEU A 575 -7.45 7.32 34.08
C LEU A 575 -8.22 5.99 34.02
N HIS A 576 -8.06 5.12 35.02
CA HIS A 576 -8.84 3.89 35.12
C HIS A 576 -10.33 4.19 35.34
N SER A 577 -10.67 5.13 36.24
CA SER A 577 -12.06 5.57 36.47
C SER A 577 -12.66 6.40 35.32
N ASP A 578 -11.83 7.11 34.54
CA ASP A 578 -12.26 7.89 33.37
C ASP A 578 -12.69 7.03 32.17
N GLY A 579 -12.53 5.70 32.28
CA GLY A 579 -13.17 4.72 31.42
C GLY A 579 -12.50 4.48 30.05
N PRO A 580 -13.12 3.63 29.19
CA PRO A 580 -12.42 2.99 28.08
C PRO A 580 -11.87 3.90 26.98
N GLN A 581 -12.39 5.12 26.83
CA GLN A 581 -11.86 6.08 25.85
C GLN A 581 -10.53 6.72 26.31
N ASN A 582 -10.30 6.80 27.62
CA ASN A 582 -9.14 7.45 28.24
C ASN A 582 -8.04 6.45 28.63
N TRP A 583 -8.32 5.15 28.58
CA TRP A 583 -7.31 4.11 28.77
C TRP A 583 -6.23 4.14 27.67
N PRO A 584 -4.98 3.71 27.95
CA PRO A 584 -3.91 3.72 26.96
C PRO A 584 -4.22 2.82 25.75
N LYS A 585 -4.10 3.37 24.54
CA LYS A 585 -4.21 2.63 23.26
C LYS A 585 -2.88 1.95 22.93
N ALA A 586 -2.42 1.13 23.87
CA ALA A 586 -1.10 0.50 23.86
C ALA A 586 -1.15 -0.86 24.58
N CYS A 587 -0.08 -1.64 24.44
CA CYS A 587 0.09 -2.87 25.21
C CYS A 587 0.75 -2.62 26.57
N PRO A 588 0.50 -3.50 27.57
CA PRO A 588 1.22 -3.46 28.83
C PRO A 588 2.72 -3.70 28.60
N GLN A 589 3.56 -3.31 29.57
CA GLN A 589 5.00 -3.60 29.49
C GLN A 589 5.24 -5.11 29.36
N THR A 590 6.24 -5.50 28.55
CA THR A 590 6.56 -6.88 28.13
C THR A 590 5.57 -7.54 27.15
N TYR A 591 4.57 -6.81 26.67
CA TYR A 591 3.64 -7.26 25.62
C TYR A 591 3.79 -6.41 24.35
N THR A 592 3.71 -7.06 23.20
CA THR A 592 3.90 -6.46 21.87
C THR A 592 2.57 -6.27 21.16
N GLN A 593 2.46 -5.19 20.39
CA GLN A 593 1.23 -4.84 19.64
C GLN A 593 1.19 -5.57 18.30
N HIS A 594 0.03 -6.14 17.97
CA HIS A 594 -0.25 -6.75 16.68
C HIS A 594 -1.59 -6.25 16.12
N LEU A 595 -1.63 -5.98 14.81
CA LEU A 595 -2.85 -5.62 14.11
C LEU A 595 -3.79 -6.83 14.01
N ALA A 596 -5.06 -6.64 14.38
CA ALA A 596 -6.11 -7.66 14.36
C ALA A 596 -7.05 -7.51 13.15
N ALA A 597 -7.43 -6.26 12.83
CA ALA A 597 -8.14 -5.85 11.62
C ALA A 597 -8.08 -4.32 11.44
N VAL A 598 -8.35 -3.83 10.24
CA VAL A 598 -8.70 -2.42 9.98
C VAL A 598 -10.12 -2.37 9.44
N ASP A 599 -11.00 -1.60 10.08
CA ASP A 599 -12.37 -1.40 9.61
C ASP A 599 -12.81 0.06 9.76
N GLU A 600 -13.29 0.65 8.67
CA GLU A 600 -13.65 2.07 8.56
C GLU A 600 -12.60 3.06 9.10
N ASN A 601 -11.31 2.77 8.87
CA ASN A 601 -10.13 3.49 9.42
C ASN A 601 -9.91 3.33 10.93
N CYS A 602 -10.71 2.53 11.61
CA CYS A 602 -10.42 2.07 12.96
C CYS A 602 -9.56 0.81 12.91
N GLU A 603 -8.33 0.90 13.41
CA GLU A 603 -7.52 -0.27 13.71
C GLU A 603 -8.06 -0.95 14.97
N ILE A 604 -8.14 -2.28 14.94
CA ILE A 604 -8.28 -3.14 16.12
C ILE A 604 -6.93 -3.81 16.32
N ASN A 605 -6.38 -3.71 17.52
CA ASN A 605 -5.06 -4.23 17.90
C ASN A 605 -5.19 -5.19 19.07
N TYR A 606 -4.23 -6.10 19.20
CA TYR A 606 -4.15 -7.07 20.28
C TYR A 606 -2.73 -7.18 20.86
N CYS A 607 -2.65 -7.59 22.12
CA CYS A 607 -1.42 -7.67 22.88
C CYS A 607 -1.06 -9.11 23.23
N VAL A 608 0.11 -9.57 22.81
CA VAL A 608 0.67 -10.87 23.19
C VAL A 608 2.05 -10.69 23.81
N LYS A 609 2.48 -11.61 24.67
CA LYS A 609 3.77 -11.47 25.36
C LYS A 609 4.90 -11.41 24.33
N ALA A 610 5.88 -10.52 24.55
CA ALA A 610 7.13 -10.53 23.79
C ALA A 610 7.72 -11.96 23.78
N ASN A 611 8.40 -12.33 22.69
CA ASN A 611 8.92 -13.68 22.45
C ASN A 611 7.88 -14.79 22.18
N SER A 612 6.58 -14.62 22.50
CA SER A 612 5.59 -15.72 22.38
C SER A 612 5.42 -16.29 20.96
N LEU A 613 5.70 -15.50 19.93
CA LEU A 613 5.65 -15.91 18.52
C LEU A 613 7.02 -16.29 17.92
N SER A 614 8.13 -16.13 18.66
CA SER A 614 9.49 -16.37 18.15
C SER A 614 9.75 -17.81 17.69
N ALA A 615 9.06 -18.79 18.28
CA ALA A 615 9.15 -20.19 17.90
C ALA A 615 8.70 -20.44 16.44
N HIS A 616 7.91 -19.53 15.87
CA HIS A 616 7.48 -19.55 14.47
C HIS A 616 8.46 -18.84 13.52
N GLY A 617 9.66 -18.49 14.00
CA GLY A 617 10.73 -17.89 13.21
C GLY A 617 10.59 -16.37 13.03
N LEU A 618 11.19 -15.86 11.96
CA LEU A 618 11.20 -14.43 11.63
C LEU A 618 9.82 -13.92 11.23
N ALA A 619 9.57 -12.64 11.48
CA ALA A 619 8.31 -12.01 11.13
C ALA A 619 8.12 -11.93 9.60
N ILE A 620 6.91 -12.30 9.16
CA ILE A 620 6.48 -12.12 7.78
C ILE A 620 5.92 -10.71 7.62
N VAL A 621 6.36 -10.01 6.57
CA VAL A 621 5.88 -8.68 6.20
C VAL A 621 4.38 -8.69 5.85
N ARG A 622 3.60 -7.89 6.56
CA ARG A 622 2.18 -7.64 6.29
C ARG A 622 2.07 -6.69 5.09
N ARG A 623 1.66 -7.20 3.93
CA ARG A 623 1.47 -6.39 2.72
C ARG A 623 0.05 -5.79 2.67
N PRO A 624 -0.11 -4.55 2.17
CA PRO A 624 -1.43 -4.00 1.89
C PRO A 624 -2.16 -4.76 0.75
N PRO A 625 -3.49 -4.66 0.63
CA PRO A 625 -4.38 -3.80 1.43
C PRO A 625 -4.74 -4.39 2.79
N PHE A 626 -4.82 -3.53 3.80
CA PHE A 626 -5.17 -3.92 5.18
C PHE A 626 -6.69 -3.96 5.41
N ARG A 627 -7.45 -3.54 4.40
CA ARG A 627 -8.90 -3.42 4.38
C ARG A 627 -9.46 -4.17 3.17
N SER A 628 -10.67 -4.70 3.31
CA SER A 628 -11.39 -5.28 2.16
C SER A 628 -11.88 -4.17 1.21
N LEU A 629 -12.00 -4.47 -0.09
CA LEU A 629 -12.65 -3.59 -1.06
C LEU A 629 -14.07 -3.23 -0.56
N PRO A 630 -14.44 -1.94 -0.45
CA PRO A 630 -15.78 -1.55 -0.02
C PRO A 630 -16.86 -2.13 -0.94
N LYS A 631 -17.86 -2.79 -0.36
CA LYS A 631 -19.03 -3.29 -1.10
C LYS A 631 -19.75 -2.11 -1.76
N MET A 632 -19.78 -2.05 -3.09
CA MET A 632 -20.49 -1.01 -3.83
C MET A 632 -21.98 -1.08 -3.50
N ASN A 633 -22.56 0.05 -3.10
CA ASN A 633 -23.97 0.22 -2.82
C ASN A 633 -24.52 1.39 -3.65
N ARG A 634 -25.82 1.74 -3.51
CA ARG A 634 -26.43 2.85 -4.27
C ARG A 634 -25.77 4.22 -4.04
N ASN A 635 -24.95 4.39 -3.00
CA ASN A 635 -24.30 5.65 -2.66
C ASN A 635 -22.84 5.72 -3.15
N ILE A 636 -22.19 4.58 -3.44
CA ILE A 636 -20.81 4.52 -3.95
C ILE A 636 -20.86 4.29 -5.45
N THR A 637 -20.76 5.37 -6.22
CA THR A 637 -20.71 5.33 -7.69
C THR A 637 -19.26 5.37 -8.16
N ILE A 638 -18.88 4.53 -9.14
CA ILE A 638 -17.57 4.63 -9.79
C ILE A 638 -17.53 5.97 -10.56
N PRO A 639 -16.59 6.87 -10.24
CA PRO A 639 -16.46 8.13 -10.96
C PRO A 639 -15.76 7.88 -12.29
N LEU A 640 -16.48 8.15 -13.37
CA LEU A 640 -15.97 8.04 -14.76
C LEU A 640 -15.57 9.39 -15.33
N THR A 641 -15.56 10.43 -14.49
CA THR A 641 -15.27 11.83 -14.84
C THR A 641 -14.41 12.45 -13.75
N LEU A 642 -13.48 13.30 -14.17
CA LEU A 642 -12.54 14.05 -13.36
C LEU A 642 -12.54 15.49 -13.90
N ILE A 643 -12.64 16.48 -13.03
CA ILE A 643 -12.75 17.90 -13.44
C ILE A 643 -11.55 18.67 -12.88
N ASN A 644 -10.85 19.38 -13.76
CA ASN A 644 -9.84 20.35 -13.38
C ASN A 644 -10.47 21.74 -13.38
N ASP A 645 -10.94 22.17 -12.20
CA ASP A 645 -11.64 23.44 -12.00
C ASP A 645 -10.72 24.66 -12.24
N ASP A 646 -9.40 24.52 -12.06
CA ASP A 646 -8.40 25.58 -12.32
C ASP A 646 -8.23 25.89 -13.82
N THR A 647 -8.56 24.92 -14.69
CA THR A 647 -8.38 25.04 -16.16
C THR A 647 -9.68 24.85 -16.96
N GLY A 648 -10.82 24.60 -16.30
CA GLY A 648 -12.10 24.25 -16.93
C GLY A 648 -12.10 22.92 -17.70
N LYS A 649 -11.02 22.12 -17.62
CA LYS A 649 -10.87 20.89 -18.40
C LYS A 649 -11.56 19.71 -17.72
N VAL A 650 -12.35 18.96 -18.50
CA VAL A 650 -12.98 17.72 -18.06
C VAL A 650 -12.26 16.53 -18.69
N TRP A 651 -12.01 15.50 -17.90
CA TRP A 651 -11.47 14.21 -18.33
C TRP A 651 -12.51 13.13 -18.04
N PHE A 652 -12.61 12.12 -18.91
CA PHE A 652 -13.46 10.97 -18.71
C PHE A 652 -12.68 9.67 -18.90
N LYS A 653 -13.10 8.60 -18.21
CA LYS A 653 -12.48 7.28 -18.33
C LYS A 653 -13.17 6.50 -19.45
N SER A 654 -12.44 6.15 -20.51
CA SER A 654 -12.98 5.39 -21.63
C SER A 654 -13.45 4.00 -21.17
N PRO A 655 -14.69 3.58 -21.47
CA PRO A 655 -15.19 2.25 -21.10
C PRO A 655 -14.40 1.12 -21.76
N MET A 656 -13.90 1.31 -22.99
CA MET A 656 -13.18 0.29 -23.75
C MET A 656 -11.74 0.13 -23.24
N ASP A 657 -10.99 1.24 -23.24
CA ASP A 657 -9.55 1.25 -22.98
C ASP A 657 -9.17 1.38 -21.49
N GLN A 658 -10.13 1.76 -20.64
CA GLN A 658 -9.92 2.09 -19.22
C GLN A 658 -8.89 3.22 -18.98
N LYS A 659 -8.60 4.04 -20.00
CA LYS A 659 -7.71 5.20 -19.95
C LYS A 659 -8.50 6.49 -19.72
N TRP A 660 -7.87 7.47 -19.09
CA TRP A 660 -8.39 8.83 -18.96
C TRP A 660 -8.13 9.63 -20.25
N ILE A 661 -9.19 10.23 -20.81
CA ILE A 661 -9.18 10.99 -22.07
C ILE A 661 -9.79 12.37 -21.82
N MET A 662 -9.18 13.41 -22.40
CA MET A 662 -9.72 14.78 -22.31
C MET A 662 -11.03 14.88 -23.09
N ALA A 663 -12.06 15.46 -22.49
CA ALA A 663 -13.31 15.78 -23.15
C ALA A 663 -13.09 16.94 -24.14
N THR A 664 -13.10 16.61 -25.42
CA THR A 664 -13.00 17.57 -26.53
C THR A 664 -14.17 17.33 -27.49
N LYS A 665 -14.47 18.29 -28.36
CA LYS A 665 -15.56 18.12 -29.34
C LYS A 665 -15.37 16.89 -30.24
N SER A 666 -14.13 16.50 -30.58
CA SER A 666 -13.85 15.28 -31.34
C SER A 666 -14.00 14.02 -30.50
N THR A 667 -13.31 13.93 -29.35
CA THR A 667 -13.31 12.71 -28.51
C THR A 667 -14.72 12.37 -27.99
N VAL A 668 -15.54 13.38 -27.67
CA VAL A 668 -16.94 13.18 -27.26
C VAL A 668 -17.81 12.72 -28.44
N MET A 669 -17.64 13.28 -29.65
CA MET A 669 -18.43 12.86 -30.81
C MET A 669 -18.07 11.46 -31.30
N GLU A 670 -16.80 11.05 -31.17
CA GLU A 670 -16.31 9.68 -31.44
C GLU A 670 -16.98 8.68 -30.50
N HIS A 671 -16.90 8.90 -29.18
CA HIS A 671 -17.50 8.00 -28.18
C HIS A 671 -19.05 8.02 -28.19
N LEU A 672 -19.69 9.07 -28.72
CA LEU A 672 -21.13 9.12 -28.96
C LEU A 672 -21.54 8.43 -30.27
N ALA A 673 -20.63 8.27 -31.24
CA ALA A 673 -20.91 7.59 -32.50
C ALA A 673 -20.90 6.06 -32.34
N ASP A 674 -19.98 5.52 -31.55
CA ASP A 674 -19.90 4.08 -31.27
C ASP A 674 -21.19 3.54 -30.60
N ASP A 675 -21.81 4.33 -29.72
CA ASP A 675 -23.04 3.98 -28.99
C ASP A 675 -24.30 3.91 -29.91
N ILE A 676 -24.21 4.37 -31.17
CA ILE A 676 -25.27 4.23 -32.18
C ILE A 676 -25.24 2.82 -32.83
N SER A 677 -24.13 2.07 -32.69
CA SER A 677 -23.99 0.72 -33.25
C SER A 677 -24.42 -0.42 -32.32
N ASP A 678 -24.31 -0.23 -31.00
CA ASP A 678 -24.46 -1.28 -29.98
C ASP A 678 -25.78 -1.14 -29.20
N THR A 679 -26.89 -1.69 -29.72
CA THR A 679 -28.17 -1.78 -28.97
C THR A 679 -28.18 -2.95 -27.96
N ALA A 680 -27.17 -3.01 -27.09
CA ALA A 680 -27.08 -4.03 -26.03
C ALA A 680 -26.50 -3.49 -24.70
N THR A 681 -27.41 -3.33 -23.73
CA THR A 681 -27.21 -3.30 -22.27
C THR A 681 -25.77 -3.44 -21.71
N ASP A 682 -25.16 -2.30 -21.31
CA ASP A 682 -24.28 -2.28 -20.13
C ASP A 682 -24.52 -1.01 -19.28
N ASN A 683 -24.68 -1.21 -17.97
CA ASN A 683 -24.98 -0.18 -16.97
C ASN A 683 -23.81 0.77 -16.67
N ILE A 684 -22.65 0.53 -17.28
CA ILE A 684 -21.42 1.33 -17.15
C ILE A 684 -21.31 2.33 -18.31
N LYS A 685 -21.46 1.90 -19.58
CA LYS A 685 -21.38 2.76 -20.78
C LYS A 685 -22.32 3.97 -20.69
N GLY A 686 -23.62 3.73 -20.49
CA GLY A 686 -24.63 4.80 -20.40
C GLY A 686 -24.44 5.77 -19.22
N ARG A 687 -23.74 5.34 -18.16
CA ARG A 687 -23.46 6.18 -16.98
C ARG A 687 -22.31 7.16 -17.23
N ALA A 688 -21.32 6.77 -18.04
CA ALA A 688 -20.27 7.68 -18.50
C ALA A 688 -20.86 8.83 -19.32
N ILE A 689 -21.72 8.52 -20.28
CA ILE A 689 -22.35 9.49 -21.19
C ILE A 689 -23.31 10.43 -20.42
N TYR A 690 -24.08 9.91 -19.46
CA TYR A 690 -24.93 10.75 -18.60
C TYR A 690 -24.10 11.76 -17.77
N ASN A 691 -22.96 11.32 -17.22
CA ASN A 691 -22.06 12.20 -16.47
C ASN A 691 -21.38 13.24 -17.39
N LEU A 692 -20.97 12.85 -18.60
CA LEU A 692 -20.44 13.75 -19.64
C LEU A 692 -21.44 14.85 -20.00
N LYS A 693 -22.70 14.48 -20.27
CA LYS A 693 -23.78 15.45 -20.53
C LYS A 693 -23.99 16.38 -19.34
N SER A 694 -24.03 15.82 -18.13
CA SER A 694 -24.18 16.57 -16.88
C SER A 694 -23.01 17.53 -16.59
N ALA A 695 -21.80 17.22 -17.08
CA ALA A 695 -20.64 18.09 -16.96
C ALA A 695 -20.68 19.22 -18.01
N MET A 696 -21.03 18.91 -19.27
CA MET A 696 -21.21 19.92 -20.33
C MET A 696 -22.31 20.95 -20.03
N GLU A 697 -23.34 20.55 -19.27
CA GLU A 697 -24.41 21.43 -18.81
C GLU A 697 -23.96 22.41 -17.71
N ARG A 698 -22.87 22.12 -16.96
CA ARG A 698 -22.32 22.99 -15.90
C ARG A 698 -21.38 24.08 -16.41
N LEU A 699 -20.83 23.95 -17.62
CA LEU A 699 -19.95 24.97 -18.21
C LEU A 699 -20.70 26.28 -18.45
N THR A 700 -20.10 27.39 -18.02
CA THR A 700 -20.64 28.74 -18.12
C THR A 700 -20.70 29.24 -19.58
N PRO A 701 -21.48 30.30 -19.88
CA PRO A 701 -21.55 30.86 -21.23
C PRO A 701 -20.22 31.42 -21.77
N ALA A 702 -19.26 31.75 -20.91
CA ALA A 702 -17.94 32.23 -21.31
C ALA A 702 -17.07 31.11 -21.87
N GLU A 703 -16.97 29.98 -21.16
CA GLU A 703 -16.20 28.79 -21.55
C GLU A 703 -16.71 28.16 -22.87
N LYS A 704 -18.03 28.25 -23.11
CA LYS A 704 -18.66 27.83 -24.37
C LYS A 704 -18.21 28.64 -25.59
N LYS A 705 -17.62 29.83 -25.39
CA LYS A 705 -17.22 30.74 -26.47
C LYS A 705 -15.80 30.44 -26.99
N GLU A 706 -14.87 30.09 -26.10
CA GLU A 706 -13.51 29.68 -26.51
C GLU A 706 -13.52 28.33 -27.25
N ALA A 707 -14.41 27.42 -26.87
CA ALA A 707 -14.60 26.12 -27.54
C ALA A 707 -15.13 26.19 -29.00
N GLN A 708 -15.43 27.40 -29.53
CA GLN A 708 -15.88 27.60 -30.91
C GLN A 708 -14.92 28.37 -31.82
N ILE A 709 -13.87 29.02 -31.29
CA ILE A 709 -13.07 29.99 -32.06
C ILE A 709 -11.93 29.35 -32.88
N SER A 710 -11.52 28.11 -32.57
CA SER A 710 -10.46 27.39 -33.30
C SER A 710 -10.88 26.78 -34.65
N LYS A 711 -11.63 27.51 -35.50
CA LYS A 711 -12.03 27.00 -36.84
C LYS A 711 -12.36 28.03 -37.95
N SER A 712 -11.45 28.98 -38.24
CA SER A 712 -11.22 29.43 -39.63
C SER A 712 -9.90 30.21 -39.81
N THR A 713 -9.16 29.87 -40.87
CA THR A 713 -7.86 30.42 -41.30
C THR A 713 -7.88 31.87 -41.83
N GLY A 714 -6.75 32.58 -41.67
CA GLY A 714 -6.08 33.19 -42.83
C GLY A 714 -5.82 34.72 -42.88
N SER A 715 -4.54 35.08 -42.74
CA SER A 715 -3.81 36.13 -43.50
C SER A 715 -4.17 37.64 -43.39
N ASN A 716 -3.17 38.40 -42.91
CA ASN A 716 -2.76 39.78 -43.27
C ASN A 716 -3.49 41.06 -42.77
N LYS A 717 -2.66 41.88 -42.10
CA LYS A 717 -2.57 43.37 -42.05
C LYS A 717 -3.77 44.24 -41.62
N GLY A 718 -3.49 45.11 -40.63
CA GLY A 718 -3.56 46.56 -40.90
C GLY A 718 -4.53 47.43 -40.09
N ASP A 719 -4.06 47.89 -38.92
CA ASP A 719 -4.26 49.24 -38.33
C ASP A 719 -5.63 49.83 -37.89
N SER A 720 -5.49 50.71 -36.90
CA SER A 720 -6.38 51.80 -36.40
C SER A 720 -7.86 51.58 -36.01
N GLN A 721 -8.12 51.91 -34.73
CA GLN A 721 -9.37 52.39 -34.12
C GLN A 721 -9.66 53.88 -34.50
N PRO A 722 -10.77 54.56 -34.08
CA PRO A 722 -12.02 54.11 -33.41
C PRO A 722 -13.34 54.83 -33.88
N VAL A 723 -14.46 54.59 -33.15
CA VAL A 723 -15.69 55.43 -32.95
C VAL A 723 -16.80 55.43 -34.02
N SER A 724 -18.01 54.93 -33.65
CA SER A 724 -19.28 55.69 -33.64
C SER A 724 -20.47 54.85 -33.09
N ASN A 725 -21.41 55.50 -32.40
CA ASN A 725 -22.64 54.89 -31.87
C ASN A 725 -23.80 54.93 -32.88
N GLY A 726 -24.73 53.98 -32.79
CA GLY A 726 -26.00 54.00 -33.54
C GLY A 726 -27.02 52.98 -33.00
N THR A 727 -28.04 53.45 -32.27
CA THR A 727 -29.06 52.63 -31.59
C THR A 727 -30.35 52.43 -32.39
N ALA A 728 -30.84 51.19 -32.48
CA ALA A 728 -32.28 50.81 -32.55
C ALA A 728 -32.41 49.28 -32.26
N VAL A 729 -33.03 48.83 -31.16
CA VAL A 729 -34.46 48.42 -31.03
C VAL A 729 -34.87 47.31 -32.02
N GLY A 730 -35.47 46.18 -31.61
CA GLY A 730 -35.89 45.74 -30.27
C GLY A 730 -36.54 44.34 -30.29
N ILE A 731 -36.59 43.68 -29.13
CA ILE A 731 -37.02 42.28 -28.97
C ILE A 731 -38.53 42.19 -28.67
N THR A 732 -39.30 41.41 -29.43
CA THR A 732 -40.51 40.64 -29.02
C THR A 732 -41.02 39.84 -30.24
N ILE A 733 -41.38 38.56 -30.15
CA ILE A 733 -42.71 38.11 -29.70
C ILE A 733 -42.69 36.74 -28.99
N GLY A 734 -41.63 35.92 -29.15
CA GLY A 734 -41.66 34.50 -28.75
C GLY A 734 -41.66 34.18 -27.24
N VAL A 735 -41.15 35.06 -26.39
CA VAL A 735 -40.84 34.72 -24.97
C VAL A 735 -41.94 35.11 -23.98
N ILE A 736 -42.77 36.11 -24.30
CA ILE A 736 -43.82 36.61 -23.39
C ILE A 736 -44.99 35.62 -23.25
N ALA A 737 -45.34 34.89 -24.31
CA ALA A 737 -46.39 33.87 -24.26
C ALA A 737 -46.07 32.72 -23.28
N ILE A 738 -44.82 32.27 -23.25
CA ILE A 738 -44.39 31.16 -22.39
C ILE A 738 -44.30 31.60 -20.91
N LEU A 739 -43.80 32.82 -20.65
CA LEU A 739 -43.77 33.36 -19.29
C LEU A 739 -45.17 33.60 -18.70
N LEU A 740 -46.13 34.09 -19.49
CA LEU A 740 -47.52 34.24 -19.03
C LEU A 740 -48.17 32.90 -18.66
N VAL A 741 -47.93 31.84 -19.45
CA VAL A 741 -48.43 30.49 -19.14
C VAL A 741 -47.83 29.94 -17.85
N ILE A 742 -46.52 30.16 -17.61
CA ILE A 742 -45.85 29.73 -16.37
C ILE A 742 -46.37 30.53 -15.17
N VAL A 743 -46.54 31.85 -15.28
CA VAL A 743 -47.09 32.71 -14.22
C VAL A 743 -48.52 32.31 -13.88
N LEU A 744 -49.38 32.03 -14.87
CA LEU A 744 -50.76 31.56 -14.64
C LEU A 744 -50.79 30.18 -13.97
N MET A 745 -49.92 29.24 -14.35
CA MET A 745 -49.80 27.94 -13.67
C MET A 745 -49.32 28.07 -12.22
N VAL A 746 -48.36 28.96 -11.94
CA VAL A 746 -47.90 29.25 -10.57
C VAL A 746 -49.02 29.92 -9.76
N PHE A 747 -49.76 30.86 -10.33
CA PHE A 747 -50.87 31.55 -9.64
C PHE A 747 -52.01 30.57 -9.30
N ALA A 748 -52.38 29.67 -10.21
CA ALA A 748 -53.35 28.61 -9.96
C ALA A 748 -52.90 27.61 -8.87
N LYS A 749 -51.60 27.32 -8.80
CA LYS A 749 -51.01 26.43 -7.78
C LYS A 749 -50.93 27.11 -6.40
N CYS A 750 -50.68 28.41 -6.35
CA CYS A 750 -50.73 29.22 -5.12
C CYS A 750 -52.16 29.44 -4.60
N GLN A 751 -53.13 29.69 -5.50
CA GLN A 751 -54.57 29.75 -5.15
C GLN A 751 -55.06 28.44 -4.52
N ARG A 752 -54.64 27.28 -5.05
CA ARG A 752 -54.95 25.97 -4.45
C ARG A 752 -54.29 25.76 -3.09
N LYS A 753 -53.06 26.23 -2.85
CA LYS A 753 -52.41 26.15 -1.52
C LYS A 753 -53.01 27.09 -0.47
N LYS A 754 -53.52 28.27 -0.84
CA LYS A 754 -54.16 29.21 0.11
C LYS A 754 -55.52 28.75 0.65
N LYS A 755 -56.13 27.69 0.09
CA LYS A 755 -57.41 27.14 0.58
C LYS A 755 -57.28 26.02 1.63
N GLN A 756 -56.07 25.71 2.11
CA GLN A 756 -55.81 24.53 2.95
C GLN A 756 -55.09 24.79 4.30
N LYS A 757 -54.79 26.04 4.66
CA LYS A 757 -54.35 26.43 6.02
C LYS A 757 -54.94 27.78 6.43
N GLY A 758 -55.98 27.72 7.25
CA GLY A 758 -56.45 28.81 8.12
C GLY A 758 -56.62 28.27 9.53
N PHE A 759 -56.55 29.16 10.53
CA PHE A 759 -56.35 28.87 11.97
C PHE A 759 -54.95 28.28 12.28
N THR A 760 -54.17 28.79 13.24
CA THR A 760 -54.46 29.65 14.42
C THR A 760 -53.48 30.84 14.60
N GLU A 761 -53.97 31.97 15.12
CA GLU A 761 -53.17 33.01 15.84
C GLU A 761 -52.77 32.47 17.24
N ILE A 762 -51.95 33.05 18.14
CA ILE A 762 -51.47 34.42 18.50
C ILE A 762 -50.04 34.23 19.08
N GLY A 763 -49.07 35.17 19.16
CA GLY A 763 -48.95 36.57 18.74
C GLY A 763 -48.16 37.43 19.77
N ALA A 764 -47.33 38.39 19.30
CA ALA A 764 -46.48 39.34 20.07
C ALA A 764 -45.33 38.70 20.91
N GLY A 765 -44.04 39.03 20.78
CA GLY A 765 -43.32 40.32 20.78
C GLY A 765 -42.18 40.22 21.83
N GLY A 766 -41.06 40.94 21.85
CA GLY A 766 -40.43 41.86 20.90
C GLY A 766 -39.06 42.33 21.43
N SER A 767 -38.04 42.38 20.56
CA SER A 767 -36.81 43.21 20.59
C SER A 767 -35.86 43.31 21.81
N ASN A 768 -34.56 43.20 21.50
CA ASN A 768 -33.36 43.80 22.14
C ASN A 768 -32.66 43.08 23.31
N GLY A 769 -31.34 42.85 23.15
CA GLY A 769 -30.34 42.78 24.23
C GLY A 769 -29.48 44.07 24.22
N PRO A 770 -28.21 44.09 24.70
CA PRO A 770 -27.40 42.99 25.27
C PRO A 770 -26.66 43.39 26.59
N LEU A 771 -25.59 42.64 26.93
CA LEU A 771 -24.46 42.93 27.86
C LEU A 771 -24.49 42.47 29.34
N ASP A 772 -23.30 41.99 29.74
CA ASP A 772 -22.59 42.06 31.03
C ASP A 772 -22.96 41.28 32.30
N SER A 773 -22.13 40.25 32.53
CA SER A 773 -21.20 40.15 33.68
C SER A 773 -21.61 39.53 35.04
N MET A 774 -20.63 38.79 35.58
CA MET A 774 -20.26 38.60 37.00
C MET A 774 -21.28 38.07 38.05
N GLN A 775 -21.08 36.78 38.37
CA GLN A 775 -20.56 36.30 39.67
C GLN A 775 -21.48 36.19 40.92
N THR A 776 -21.25 35.12 41.71
CA THR A 776 -21.74 34.83 43.08
C THR A 776 -23.27 34.63 43.27
N SER A 777 -23.78 33.78 44.18
CA SER A 777 -23.19 32.66 44.99
C SER A 777 -24.32 31.90 45.72
N HIS A 778 -24.00 30.70 46.25
CA HIS A 778 -24.67 30.00 47.36
C HIS A 778 -26.10 29.43 47.19
N ASP A 779 -26.13 28.09 47.07
CA ASP A 779 -26.68 27.12 48.03
C ASP A 779 -28.17 27.01 48.41
N TYR A 780 -28.46 25.78 48.88
CA TYR A 780 -29.58 25.29 49.70
C TYR A 780 -30.87 24.77 49.04
N GLN A 781 -30.79 23.46 48.77
CA GLN A 781 -31.69 22.38 49.25
C GLN A 781 -33.16 22.25 48.79
N ALA A 782 -33.44 21.00 48.38
CA ALA A 782 -34.61 20.17 48.71
C ALA A 782 -36.00 20.57 48.16
N MET A 783 -36.41 19.87 47.10
CA MET A 783 -37.18 18.61 47.24
C MET A 783 -36.91 17.65 46.09
#